data_AF-A0A4V6AUK0-F1
#
_entry.id   AF-A0A4V6AUK0-F1
#
_cell.length_a   1.000
_cell.length_b   1.000
_cell.length_c   1.000
_cell.angle_alpha   90.00
_cell.angle_beta   90.00
_cell.angle_gamma   90.00
#
_symmetry.space_group_name_H-M   'P 1'
#
loop_
_entity.id
_entity.type
_entity.pdbx_description
1 polymer ?
#
loop_
_entity_poly.entity_id
_entity_poly.type
_entity_poly.pdbx_seq_one_letter_code
_entity_poly.pdbx_strand_id
1 'polypeptide(L)'
;MGEFVREDRRRIQTAVLGGADSDEPLMLPMEAIELDVFRRVHADDTFWCGTLLGGCGGRLTTKLYTDRACHFAHHPDPDGLPHVCGRRSRGVDSADHLYVRSAAAAWLAGRGEQATFEYTRTEGAPIGSVVDVRWRHGALRVHLDQAVTPVWDDDVEPVLGTMVPVDRDTLIRRWYVHRIRLNSVGTARHVQIGTEAFARPIEWFALDECEMTERGLSTPAIVKIVQARTAPRPSLWAPGKARKVPEPEARAHALLRRLVYARRIESVPVVKQMCTDIEELTGVDEGLQEQLDAAVRHARVWLIEKDEERRKLFDNLNRAVDEQKPGRVRRLLLRVNATASENRTDAEAAVYERASTYFENLDDLTRYAVKAEANSEREARRAAARARSALRRLRDYDAYTPHLRPQVEELLQAAALAGELLTRGEARRVDAWKERAARGPQEQLHVARRYWIQRGCPRCKAQQGKGCVLVEGPNSGKPRKDGHNERLQLELDARKAAQQKARQQKKFRQEVEDAAEPTQPAPKAPEHEVRPARPLQEQPRSGRKGQADKARMNTVPARLHHQVPRGGWYRMECPRCHAGPGTLCENDDRVGPSAKRQLPHDERLRRVLQSDDRSDPDEQQKSIHDRRQPEAAPPARAKARPPRQHREEREPQETAGSAARTWDAEDVTCPKCQARPNSSCTPDGPHQERVEWAQEFTRKLWG
;
A
#
# COMPACT_ATOMS: atom_id res chain seq x y z
N MET A 1 15.47 1.19 -12.67
CA MET A 1 14.58 0.28 -11.92
C MET A 1 13.46 1.15 -11.37
N GLY A 2 12.20 0.83 -11.67
CA GLY A 2 11.07 1.58 -11.10
C GLY A 2 10.51 0.80 -9.93
N GLU A 3 10.69 1.29 -8.71
CA GLU A 3 10.03 0.74 -7.54
C GLU A 3 8.53 0.94 -7.73
N PHE A 4 7.79 -0.15 -7.97
CA PHE A 4 6.34 -0.12 -7.90
C PHE A 4 5.97 0.49 -6.55
N VAL A 5 5.06 1.46 -6.54
CA VAL A 5 4.21 1.67 -5.36
C VAL A 5 3.33 0.42 -5.26
N ARG A 6 3.92 -0.65 -4.73
CA ARG A 6 3.22 -1.82 -4.24
C ARG A 6 2.23 -1.28 -3.24
N GLU A 7 0.94 -1.54 -3.47
CA GLU A 7 0.01 -1.60 -2.36
C GLU A 7 0.63 -2.53 -1.31
N ASP A 8 0.99 -1.96 -0.17
CA ASP A 8 1.63 -2.70 0.89
C ASP A 8 0.55 -3.53 1.58
N ARG A 9 0.25 -4.71 1.02
CA ARG A 9 -0.74 -5.71 1.48
C ARG A 9 -0.50 -6.22 2.92
N ARG A 10 0.47 -5.64 3.63
CA ARG A 10 0.75 -5.82 5.06
C ARG A 10 0.03 -4.78 5.94
N ARG A 11 -0.54 -3.71 5.36
CA ARG A 11 -1.18 -2.59 6.05
C ARG A 11 -2.69 -2.74 6.08
N ILE A 12 -3.30 -2.46 7.24
CA ILE A 12 -4.75 -2.55 7.45
C ILE A 12 -5.38 -1.21 7.07
N GLN A 13 -6.17 -1.18 6.00
CA GLN A 13 -6.85 0.05 5.56
C GLN A 13 -8.28 0.20 6.09
N THR A 14 -8.87 -0.86 6.64
CA THR A 14 -10.24 -0.83 7.20
C THR A 14 -10.32 -1.37 8.62
N ALA A 15 -11.17 -0.73 9.41
CA ALA A 15 -11.53 -1.08 10.78
C ALA A 15 -13.06 -1.10 10.91
N VAL A 16 -13.56 -1.44 12.09
CA VAL A 16 -14.96 -1.20 12.50
C VAL A 16 -15.01 -0.27 13.70
N LEU A 17 -16.12 0.46 13.85
CA LEU A 17 -16.35 1.42 14.93
C LEU A 17 -16.97 0.77 16.18
N GLY A 18 -16.69 1.33 17.36
CA GLY A 18 -17.35 0.99 18.63
C GLY A 18 -16.89 -0.32 19.29
N GLY A 19 -16.78 -1.44 18.55
CA GLY A 19 -16.43 -2.74 19.13
C GLY A 19 -15.96 -3.78 18.11
N ALA A 20 -15.40 -4.90 18.60
CA ALA A 20 -14.84 -5.97 17.78
C ALA A 20 -15.84 -6.65 16.85
N ASP A 21 -17.11 -6.78 17.27
CA ASP A 21 -18.18 -7.45 16.51
C ASP A 21 -19.12 -6.46 15.80
N SER A 22 -18.72 -5.19 15.71
CA SER A 22 -19.45 -4.15 14.99
C SER A 22 -19.50 -4.41 13.48
N ASP A 23 -20.63 -4.04 12.89
CA ASP A 23 -20.90 -4.04 11.46
C ASP A 23 -20.68 -2.68 10.79
N GLU A 24 -20.34 -1.63 11.54
CA GLU A 24 -20.08 -0.29 11.05
C GLU A 24 -18.65 -0.17 10.48
N PRO A 25 -18.45 -0.13 9.14
CA PRO A 25 -17.13 -0.12 8.54
C PRO A 25 -16.52 1.28 8.50
N LEU A 26 -15.20 1.34 8.65
CA LEU A 26 -14.44 2.58 8.51
C LEU A 26 -13.19 2.37 7.68
N MET A 27 -13.00 3.21 6.65
CA MET A 27 -11.79 3.25 5.83
C MET A 27 -10.89 4.40 6.28
N LEU A 28 -9.60 4.12 6.45
CA LEU A 28 -8.64 5.17 6.77
C LEU A 28 -8.25 5.95 5.50
N PRO A 29 -8.17 7.29 5.54
CA PRO A 29 -7.50 8.04 4.49
C PRO A 29 -6.04 7.62 4.35
N MET A 30 -5.54 7.54 3.11
CA MET A 30 -4.15 7.17 2.84
C MET A 30 -3.19 8.35 3.03
N GLU A 31 -3.67 9.59 2.84
CA GLU A 31 -2.86 10.80 2.95
C GLU A 31 -2.79 11.33 4.39
N ALA A 32 -1.62 11.85 4.77
CA ALA A 32 -1.39 12.37 6.13
C ALA A 32 -2.30 13.57 6.48
N ILE A 33 -2.58 14.43 5.50
CA ILE A 33 -3.42 15.64 5.69
C ILE A 33 -4.87 15.23 5.97
N GLU A 34 -5.41 14.28 5.20
CA GLU A 34 -6.74 13.73 5.40
C GLU A 34 -6.85 12.95 6.73
N LEU A 35 -5.78 12.24 7.14
CA LEU A 35 -5.75 11.54 8.42
C LEU A 35 -5.90 12.49 9.63
N ASP A 36 -5.33 13.69 9.58
CA ASP A 36 -5.47 14.67 10.67
C ASP A 36 -6.85 15.34 10.70
N VAL A 37 -7.62 15.29 9.60
CA VAL A 37 -9.05 15.64 9.60
C VAL A 37 -9.87 14.48 10.15
N PHE A 38 -9.65 13.26 9.65
CA PHE A 38 -10.29 12.03 10.10
C PHE A 38 -10.17 11.83 11.63
N ARG A 39 -8.99 12.08 12.21
CA ARG A 39 -8.76 11.99 13.66
C ARG A 39 -9.54 13.00 14.49
N ARG A 40 -9.97 14.12 13.92
CA ARG A 40 -10.83 15.11 14.61
C ARG A 40 -12.30 14.73 14.52
N VAL A 41 -12.72 14.19 13.36
CA VAL A 41 -14.08 13.65 13.17
C VAL A 41 -14.32 12.46 14.10
N HIS A 42 -13.33 11.57 14.21
CA HIS A 42 -13.37 10.34 15.00
C HIS A 42 -12.56 10.46 16.30
N ALA A 43 -12.66 11.59 17.01
CA ALA A 43 -11.87 11.87 18.21
C ALA A 43 -12.30 11.01 19.42
N ASP A 44 -13.61 10.81 19.59
CA ASP A 44 -14.22 10.04 20.67
C ASP A 44 -14.46 8.56 20.31
N ASP A 45 -14.19 8.19 19.06
CA ASP A 45 -14.43 6.85 18.52
C ASP A 45 -13.34 5.84 18.89
N THR A 46 -13.69 4.56 18.79
CA THR A 46 -12.73 3.45 18.93
C THR A 46 -12.72 2.57 17.69
N PHE A 47 -11.52 2.30 17.18
CA PHE A 47 -11.31 1.48 15.97
C PHE A 47 -10.92 0.06 16.36
N TRP A 48 -11.49 -0.93 15.68
CA TRP A 48 -11.27 -2.34 15.99
C TRP A 48 -10.93 -3.17 14.75
N CYS A 49 -10.10 -4.20 14.93
CA CYS A 49 -9.80 -5.19 13.90
C CYS A 49 -10.96 -6.20 13.83
N GLY A 50 -12.09 -5.73 13.28
CA GLY A 50 -13.39 -6.38 13.42
C GLY A 50 -13.42 -7.86 13.02
N THR A 51 -14.16 -8.67 13.75
CA THR A 51 -14.30 -10.12 13.52
C THR A 51 -14.96 -10.42 12.18
N LEU A 52 -15.94 -9.59 11.78
CA LEU A 52 -16.57 -9.63 10.45
C LEU A 52 -15.57 -9.33 9.30
N LEU A 53 -14.55 -8.48 9.53
CA LEU A 53 -13.47 -8.22 8.57
C LEU A 53 -12.44 -9.38 8.45
N GLY A 54 -12.73 -10.56 9.02
CA GLY A 54 -11.75 -11.62 9.23
C GLY A 54 -10.61 -11.20 10.16
N GLY A 55 -10.88 -10.24 11.05
CA GLY A 55 -9.95 -9.69 12.04
C GLY A 55 -9.83 -10.52 13.31
N CYS A 56 -9.01 -10.05 14.24
CA CYS A 56 -8.73 -10.73 15.52
C CYS A 56 -9.50 -10.13 16.71
N GLY A 57 -10.37 -9.13 16.50
CA GLY A 57 -11.05 -8.38 17.55
C GLY A 57 -10.15 -7.44 18.36
N GLY A 58 -8.86 -7.32 18.04
CA GLY A 58 -7.94 -6.42 18.72
C GLY A 58 -8.20 -4.94 18.39
N ARG A 59 -8.06 -4.05 19.38
CA ARG A 59 -8.19 -2.59 19.18
C ARG A 59 -7.08 -2.05 18.26
N LEU A 60 -7.45 -1.11 17.40
CA LEU A 60 -6.58 -0.47 16.42
C LEU A 60 -6.31 1.00 16.78
N THR A 61 -5.15 1.49 16.34
CA THR A 61 -4.74 2.89 16.35
C THR A 61 -4.30 3.33 14.95
N THR A 62 -4.30 4.63 14.67
CA THR A 62 -3.95 5.17 13.35
C THR A 62 -2.47 5.54 13.25
N LYS A 63 -1.77 5.01 12.26
CA LYS A 63 -0.37 5.36 11.97
C LYS A 63 -0.30 6.44 10.89
N LEU A 64 0.08 7.64 11.30
CA LEU A 64 0.43 8.74 10.40
C LEU A 64 1.82 8.51 9.80
N TYR A 65 1.90 8.55 8.47
CA TYR A 65 3.13 8.49 7.69
C TYR A 65 3.10 9.59 6.62
N THR A 66 4.19 10.34 6.48
CA THR A 66 4.36 11.36 5.43
C THR A 66 5.18 10.86 4.24
N ASP A 67 5.82 9.71 4.38
CA ASP A 67 6.63 9.05 3.35
C ASP A 67 5.95 7.81 2.72
N ARG A 68 4.80 7.37 3.26
CA ARG A 68 4.07 6.17 2.85
C ARG A 68 2.59 6.32 3.20
N ALA A 69 1.71 5.52 2.59
CA ALA A 69 0.29 5.48 2.96
C ALA A 69 0.06 5.23 4.46
N CYS A 70 -0.77 6.08 5.07
CA CYS A 70 -1.32 5.89 6.40
C CYS A 70 -2.10 4.57 6.48
N HIS A 71 -2.23 4.00 7.68
CA HIS A 71 -2.94 2.74 7.92
C HIS A 71 -3.27 2.54 9.41
N PHE A 72 -4.22 1.65 9.69
CA PHE A 72 -4.43 1.14 11.03
C PHE A 72 -3.33 0.16 11.45
N ALA A 73 -2.99 0.17 12.73
CA ALA A 73 -2.12 -0.81 13.38
C ALA A 73 -2.71 -1.24 14.72
N HIS A 74 -2.44 -2.47 15.15
CA HIS A 74 -2.82 -2.92 16.49
C HIS A 74 -2.09 -2.09 17.55
N HIS A 75 -2.76 -1.89 18.69
CA HIS A 75 -2.04 -1.47 19.89
C HIS A 75 -0.95 -2.51 20.23
N PRO A 76 0.23 -2.09 20.74
CA PRO A 76 1.23 -3.03 21.21
C PRO A 76 0.71 -3.81 22.41
N ASP A 77 1.02 -5.09 22.48
CA ASP A 77 0.70 -5.95 23.63
C ASP A 77 1.35 -5.40 24.91
N PRO A 78 0.74 -5.57 26.11
CA PRO A 78 1.35 -5.14 27.37
C PRO A 78 2.75 -5.73 27.61
N ASP A 79 2.95 -6.98 27.15
CA ASP A 79 4.22 -7.70 27.23
C ASP A 79 5.23 -7.34 26.13
N GLY A 80 4.88 -6.41 25.24
CA GLY A 80 5.73 -5.93 24.14
C GLY A 80 5.94 -6.93 22.99
N LEU A 81 5.18 -8.03 22.97
CA LEU A 81 5.20 -9.01 21.88
C LEU A 81 4.52 -8.45 20.61
N PRO A 82 4.92 -8.90 19.40
CA PRO A 82 4.26 -8.50 18.17
C PRO A 82 2.87 -9.14 18.09
N HIS A 83 1.81 -8.33 18.11
CA HIS A 83 0.42 -8.81 17.98
C HIS A 83 0.24 -9.60 16.66
N VAL A 84 0.01 -10.92 16.75
CA VAL A 84 -0.15 -11.80 15.58
C VAL A 84 -1.60 -11.76 15.10
N CYS A 85 -1.87 -10.97 14.07
CA CYS A 85 -3.19 -10.90 13.45
C CYS A 85 -3.28 -11.84 12.23
N GLY A 86 -4.18 -12.82 12.29
CA GLY A 86 -4.42 -13.79 11.20
C GLY A 86 -5.11 -13.22 9.95
N ARG A 87 -5.62 -11.97 10.02
CA ARG A 87 -6.35 -11.30 8.95
C ARG A 87 -5.53 -11.26 7.66
N ARG A 88 -6.05 -11.90 6.61
CA ARG A 88 -5.40 -12.03 5.29
C ARG A 88 -5.71 -10.83 4.39
N SER A 89 -6.99 -10.45 4.28
CA SER A 89 -7.46 -9.32 3.49
C SER A 89 -7.32 -8.03 4.28
N ARG A 90 -6.46 -7.12 3.82
CA ARG A 90 -6.12 -5.86 4.51
C ARG A 90 -6.33 -4.60 3.68
N GLY A 91 -6.63 -4.77 2.40
CA GLY A 91 -6.95 -3.68 1.49
C GLY A 91 -8.29 -3.02 1.81
N VAL A 92 -8.61 -2.00 1.03
CA VAL A 92 -9.85 -1.23 1.14
C VAL A 92 -11.08 -2.14 0.92
N ASP A 93 -11.01 -2.97 -0.12
CA ASP A 93 -11.93 -4.05 -0.52
C ASP A 93 -12.38 -4.97 0.63
N SER A 94 -11.51 -5.25 1.61
CA SER A 94 -11.80 -6.21 2.69
C SER A 94 -12.99 -5.87 3.60
N ALA A 95 -13.58 -4.68 3.46
CA ALA A 95 -14.82 -4.27 4.15
C ALA A 95 -16.04 -4.12 3.21
N ASP A 96 -15.95 -4.54 1.93
CA ASP A 96 -17.03 -4.38 0.93
C ASP A 96 -18.38 -4.88 1.46
N HIS A 97 -18.40 -6.07 2.09
CA HIS A 97 -19.60 -6.70 2.65
C HIS A 97 -20.29 -5.86 3.75
N LEU A 98 -19.52 -5.10 4.54
CA LEU A 98 -20.07 -4.19 5.55
C LEU A 98 -20.64 -2.93 4.90
N TYR A 99 -19.97 -2.38 3.88
CA TYR A 99 -20.50 -1.23 3.12
C TYR A 99 -21.76 -1.61 2.32
N VAL A 100 -21.83 -2.83 1.77
CA VAL A 100 -23.05 -3.38 1.15
C VAL A 100 -24.19 -3.46 2.15
N ARG A 101 -23.95 -4.03 3.35
CA ARG A 101 -24.96 -4.06 4.43
C ARG A 101 -25.42 -2.67 4.81
N SER A 102 -24.50 -1.74 5.08
CA SER A 102 -24.83 -0.37 5.49
C SER A 102 -25.67 0.36 4.43
N ALA A 103 -25.27 0.28 3.15
CA ALA A 103 -26.01 0.89 2.04
C ALA A 103 -27.39 0.25 1.84
N ALA A 104 -27.50 -1.08 1.88
CA ALA A 104 -28.76 -1.80 1.74
C ALA A 104 -29.71 -1.53 2.92
N ALA A 105 -29.19 -1.47 4.15
CA ALA A 105 -29.96 -1.13 5.34
C ALA A 105 -30.54 0.28 5.25
N ALA A 106 -29.72 1.28 4.89
CA ALA A 106 -30.19 2.64 4.68
C ALA A 106 -31.23 2.76 3.54
N TRP A 107 -31.01 2.04 2.44
CA TRP A 107 -31.89 2.03 1.27
C TRP A 107 -33.28 1.40 1.54
N LEU A 108 -33.32 0.32 2.32
CA LEU A 108 -34.55 -0.36 2.74
C LEU A 108 -35.26 0.40 3.88
N ALA A 109 -34.53 0.91 4.87
CA ALA A 109 -35.10 1.72 5.94
C ALA A 109 -35.74 3.02 5.40
N GLY A 110 -35.12 3.66 4.40
CA GLY A 110 -35.70 4.81 3.69
C GLY A 110 -36.99 4.49 2.92
N ARG A 111 -37.35 3.21 2.75
CA ARG A 111 -38.59 2.71 2.15
C ARG A 111 -39.55 2.09 3.18
N GLY A 112 -39.23 2.17 4.48
CA GLY A 112 -40.02 1.58 5.57
C GLY A 112 -39.88 0.06 5.72
N GLU A 113 -38.96 -0.57 4.99
CA GLU A 113 -38.68 -2.00 5.10
C GLU A 113 -37.60 -2.28 6.16
N GLN A 114 -37.77 -3.37 6.90
CA GLN A 114 -36.80 -3.86 7.88
C GLN A 114 -36.06 -5.07 7.30
N ALA A 115 -34.73 -5.05 7.38
CA ALA A 115 -33.87 -6.02 6.72
C ALA A 115 -32.98 -6.77 7.73
N THR A 116 -32.89 -8.09 7.57
CA THR A 116 -31.92 -8.95 8.22
C THR A 116 -30.76 -9.25 7.28
N PHE A 117 -29.56 -9.38 7.85
CA PHE A 117 -28.31 -9.52 7.11
C PHE A 117 -27.52 -10.71 7.65
N GLU A 118 -27.22 -11.68 6.78
CA GLU A 118 -26.45 -12.87 7.11
C GLU A 118 -25.16 -12.93 6.28
N TYR A 119 -24.07 -13.31 6.93
CA TYR A 119 -22.75 -13.49 6.29
C TYR A 119 -22.50 -14.98 6.09
N THR A 120 -22.95 -15.50 4.95
CA THR A 120 -22.94 -16.93 4.64
C THR A 120 -21.51 -17.47 4.62
N ARG A 121 -21.21 -18.35 5.58
CA ARG A 121 -19.88 -18.97 5.75
C ARG A 121 -19.83 -20.32 5.03
N THR A 122 -19.47 -20.29 3.75
CA THR A 122 -19.10 -21.51 3.02
C THR A 122 -17.71 -21.99 3.46
N GLU A 123 -17.51 -23.30 3.58
CA GLU A 123 -16.21 -23.86 3.98
C GLU A 123 -15.10 -23.44 2.99
N GLY A 124 -14.00 -22.91 3.51
CA GLY A 124 -12.89 -22.38 2.71
C GLY A 124 -13.08 -20.97 2.14
N ALA A 125 -14.31 -20.42 2.11
CA ALA A 125 -14.57 -19.07 1.63
C ALA A 125 -14.20 -17.99 2.70
N PRO A 126 -13.67 -16.83 2.29
CA PRO A 126 -13.51 -15.68 3.18
C PRO A 126 -14.84 -15.20 3.79
N ILE A 127 -14.78 -14.66 5.01
CA ILE A 127 -15.93 -13.94 5.59
C ILE A 127 -16.21 -12.71 4.72
N GLY A 128 -17.48 -12.55 4.32
CA GLY A 128 -17.92 -11.45 3.47
C GLY A 128 -17.85 -11.71 1.96
N SER A 129 -17.46 -12.91 1.51
CA SER A 129 -17.58 -13.29 0.09
C SER A 129 -19.04 -13.33 -0.39
N VAL A 130 -19.97 -13.66 0.51
CA VAL A 130 -21.42 -13.62 0.28
C VAL A 130 -22.12 -12.85 1.40
N VAL A 131 -23.08 -11.99 1.03
CA VAL A 131 -24.00 -11.30 1.95
C VAL A 131 -25.43 -11.61 1.54
N ASP A 132 -26.18 -12.26 2.42
CA ASP A 132 -27.61 -12.50 2.24
C ASP A 132 -28.40 -11.37 2.91
N VAL A 133 -29.21 -10.68 2.12
CA VAL A 133 -30.08 -9.57 2.54
C VAL A 133 -31.52 -10.04 2.43
N ARG A 134 -32.24 -10.13 3.54
CA ARG A 134 -33.65 -10.58 3.56
C ARG A 134 -34.53 -9.51 4.20
N TRP A 135 -35.71 -9.28 3.64
CA TRP A 135 -36.76 -8.42 4.23
C TRP A 135 -38.12 -9.11 4.07
N ARG A 136 -39.20 -8.45 4.46
CA ARG A 136 -40.54 -9.05 4.52
C ARG A 136 -41.04 -9.60 3.17
N HIS A 137 -40.62 -8.99 2.06
CA HIS A 137 -41.18 -9.23 0.72
C HIS A 137 -40.13 -9.67 -0.31
N GLY A 138 -38.95 -10.15 0.12
CA GLY A 138 -37.94 -10.68 -0.79
C GLY A 138 -36.56 -10.89 -0.16
N ALA A 139 -35.63 -11.34 -0.98
CA ALA A 139 -34.23 -11.52 -0.61
C ALA A 139 -33.29 -11.25 -1.79
N LEU A 140 -32.07 -10.78 -1.49
CA LEU A 140 -30.96 -10.66 -2.43
C LEU A 140 -29.74 -11.40 -1.88
N ARG A 141 -29.00 -12.08 -2.76
CA ARG A 141 -27.73 -12.74 -2.42
C ARG A 141 -26.58 -12.05 -3.14
N VAL A 142 -25.77 -11.30 -2.40
CA VAL A 142 -24.67 -10.52 -2.96
C VAL A 142 -23.38 -11.33 -2.93
N HIS A 143 -22.88 -11.76 -4.09
CA HIS A 143 -21.58 -12.42 -4.25
C HIS A 143 -20.53 -11.35 -4.57
N LEU A 144 -19.58 -11.09 -3.68
CA LEU A 144 -18.56 -10.05 -3.89
C LEU A 144 -17.30 -10.58 -4.60
N ASP A 145 -17.01 -11.87 -4.50
CA ASP A 145 -15.86 -12.52 -5.13
C ASP A 145 -16.22 -13.91 -5.71
N GLN A 146 -15.22 -14.60 -6.27
CA GLN A 146 -15.37 -15.91 -6.91
C GLN A 146 -15.33 -17.11 -5.94
N ALA A 147 -15.24 -16.90 -4.61
CA ALA A 147 -15.06 -17.99 -3.65
C ALA A 147 -16.32 -18.85 -3.46
N VAL A 148 -17.50 -18.31 -3.82
CA VAL A 148 -18.78 -19.03 -3.78
C VAL A 148 -19.50 -18.84 -5.12
N THR A 149 -19.71 -19.93 -5.84
CA THR A 149 -20.43 -19.94 -7.12
C THR A 149 -21.87 -19.45 -6.95
N PRO A 150 -22.37 -18.53 -7.79
CA PRO A 150 -23.78 -18.15 -7.79
C PRO A 150 -24.73 -19.31 -8.09
N VAL A 151 -25.82 -19.37 -7.33
CA VAL A 151 -26.98 -20.20 -7.64
C VAL A 151 -28.01 -19.32 -8.32
N TRP A 152 -28.51 -19.75 -9.48
CA TRP A 152 -29.36 -18.92 -10.33
C TRP A 152 -30.86 -19.18 -10.13
N ASP A 153 -31.23 -20.44 -9.92
CA ASP A 153 -32.63 -20.90 -9.93
C ASP A 153 -33.16 -21.14 -8.50
N ASP A 154 -32.78 -20.25 -7.57
CA ASP A 154 -33.20 -20.19 -6.15
C ASP A 154 -34.18 -19.02 -5.95
N ASP A 155 -34.92 -18.99 -4.84
CA ASP A 155 -35.90 -17.94 -4.50
C ASP A 155 -35.24 -16.57 -4.12
N VAL A 156 -33.92 -16.44 -4.35
CA VAL A 156 -33.09 -15.31 -3.94
C VAL A 156 -32.32 -14.77 -5.14
N GLU A 157 -32.60 -13.54 -5.55
CA GLU A 157 -31.98 -12.97 -6.77
C GLU A 157 -30.48 -12.65 -6.53
N PRO A 158 -29.57 -13.18 -7.36
CA PRO A 158 -28.13 -12.99 -7.18
C PRO A 158 -27.64 -11.64 -7.71
N VAL A 159 -26.84 -10.94 -6.90
CA VAL A 159 -26.17 -9.68 -7.25
C VAL A 159 -24.67 -9.90 -7.25
N LEU A 160 -23.99 -9.66 -8.38
CA LEU A 160 -22.64 -10.16 -8.60
C LEU A 160 -21.57 -9.08 -8.68
N GLY A 161 -20.50 -9.21 -7.89
CA GLY A 161 -19.31 -8.38 -7.98
C GLY A 161 -18.71 -8.43 -9.38
N THR A 162 -18.04 -7.36 -9.81
CA THR A 162 -17.47 -7.24 -11.18
C THR A 162 -16.52 -8.36 -11.57
N MET A 163 -15.92 -9.04 -10.60
CA MET A 163 -14.99 -10.15 -10.81
C MET A 163 -15.67 -11.53 -10.92
N VAL A 164 -16.96 -11.66 -10.61
CA VAL A 164 -17.65 -12.95 -10.69
C VAL A 164 -17.97 -13.28 -12.15
N PRO A 165 -17.49 -14.39 -12.74
CA PRO A 165 -17.77 -14.72 -14.12
C PRO A 165 -19.25 -15.09 -14.30
N VAL A 166 -19.82 -14.74 -15.45
CA VAL A 166 -21.17 -15.15 -15.87
C VAL A 166 -21.06 -15.66 -17.30
N ASP A 167 -21.58 -16.85 -17.57
CA ASP A 167 -21.55 -17.43 -18.89
C ASP A 167 -22.56 -16.77 -19.83
N ARG A 168 -22.25 -16.83 -21.13
CA ARG A 168 -23.08 -16.23 -22.18
C ARG A 168 -24.50 -16.82 -22.21
N ASP A 169 -24.66 -18.10 -21.92
CA ASP A 169 -25.97 -18.74 -22.01
C ASP A 169 -26.86 -18.33 -20.83
N THR A 170 -26.30 -18.08 -19.65
CA THR A 170 -27.02 -17.49 -18.52
C THR A 170 -27.51 -16.08 -18.85
N LEU A 171 -26.69 -15.22 -19.47
CA LEU A 171 -27.13 -13.91 -19.96
C LEU A 171 -28.22 -14.00 -21.04
N ILE A 172 -28.18 -15.03 -21.90
CA ILE A 172 -29.22 -15.28 -22.92
C ILE A 172 -30.53 -15.77 -22.26
N ARG A 173 -30.44 -16.67 -21.28
CA ARG A 173 -31.58 -17.24 -20.53
C ARG A 173 -32.27 -16.20 -19.64
N ARG A 174 -31.53 -15.56 -18.72
CA ARG A 174 -32.07 -14.57 -17.75
C ARG A 174 -32.25 -13.16 -18.32
N TRP A 175 -31.74 -12.91 -19.53
CA TRP A 175 -31.76 -11.62 -20.26
C TRP A 175 -30.85 -10.53 -19.69
N TYR A 176 -30.71 -10.49 -18.36
CA TYR A 176 -29.77 -9.65 -17.63
C TYR A 176 -29.32 -10.36 -16.35
N VAL A 177 -28.28 -9.81 -15.71
CA VAL A 177 -27.89 -10.13 -14.33
C VAL A 177 -27.52 -8.83 -13.59
N HIS A 178 -27.73 -8.83 -12.28
CA HIS A 178 -27.34 -7.70 -11.44
C HIS A 178 -25.83 -7.71 -11.18
N ARG A 179 -25.21 -6.54 -11.32
CA ARG A 179 -23.82 -6.30 -10.94
C ARG A 179 -23.72 -5.39 -9.73
N ILE A 180 -22.65 -5.51 -8.96
CA ILE A 180 -22.31 -4.57 -7.90
C ILE A 180 -20.83 -4.15 -7.99
N ARG A 181 -20.56 -2.88 -7.69
CA ARG A 181 -19.22 -2.35 -7.45
C ARG A 181 -19.26 -1.33 -6.32
N LEU A 182 -18.12 -1.14 -5.66
CA LEU A 182 -17.96 -0.12 -4.63
C LEU A 182 -16.85 0.86 -5.05
N ASN A 183 -17.22 2.12 -5.22
CA ASN A 183 -16.28 3.19 -5.59
C ASN A 183 -15.87 3.97 -4.34
N SER A 184 -14.57 4.18 -4.14
CA SER A 184 -14.06 5.04 -3.06
C SER A 184 -14.13 6.51 -3.45
N VAL A 185 -14.73 7.35 -2.61
CA VAL A 185 -14.78 8.81 -2.75
C VAL A 185 -14.34 9.41 -1.41
N GLY A 186 -13.09 9.88 -1.35
CA GLY A 186 -12.45 10.23 -0.07
C GLY A 186 -12.42 9.01 0.87
N THR A 187 -12.98 9.16 2.07
CA THR A 187 -13.15 8.07 3.04
C THR A 187 -14.44 7.26 2.87
N ALA A 188 -15.36 7.70 2.00
CA ALA A 188 -16.64 7.04 1.75
C ALA A 188 -16.52 5.97 0.66
N ARG A 189 -17.41 4.97 0.71
CA ARG A 189 -17.44 3.83 -0.22
C ARG A 189 -18.87 3.68 -0.74
N HIS A 190 -19.08 4.09 -1.99
CA HIS A 190 -20.40 4.18 -2.59
C HIS A 190 -20.72 2.92 -3.38
N VAL A 191 -21.81 2.25 -3.01
CA VAL A 191 -22.37 1.11 -3.74
C VAL A 191 -23.02 1.60 -5.04
N GLN A 192 -22.70 0.93 -6.14
CA GLN A 192 -23.39 1.09 -7.42
C GLN A 192 -23.88 -0.26 -7.92
N ILE A 193 -25.13 -0.28 -8.41
CA ILE A 193 -25.75 -1.45 -9.03
C ILE A 193 -25.62 -1.32 -10.54
N GLY A 194 -25.12 -2.36 -11.18
CA GLY A 194 -25.01 -2.46 -12.62
C GLY A 194 -26.01 -3.44 -13.21
N THR A 195 -26.25 -3.33 -14.50
CA THR A 195 -27.01 -4.33 -15.27
C THR A 195 -26.16 -4.81 -16.43
N GLU A 196 -25.73 -6.06 -16.35
CA GLU A 196 -25.08 -6.74 -17.47
C GLU A 196 -26.14 -7.48 -18.28
N ALA A 197 -26.12 -7.32 -19.60
CA ALA A 197 -27.04 -7.96 -20.52
C ALA A 197 -26.30 -8.36 -21.80
N PHE A 198 -26.77 -9.40 -22.47
CA PHE A 198 -26.08 -9.92 -23.65
C PHE A 198 -25.90 -8.84 -24.74
N ALA A 199 -24.66 -8.67 -25.20
CA ALA A 199 -24.24 -7.69 -26.20
C ALA A 199 -24.55 -6.21 -25.84
N ARG A 200 -24.55 -5.86 -24.55
CA ARG A 200 -24.66 -4.47 -24.07
C ARG A 200 -23.55 -4.15 -23.05
N PRO A 201 -23.01 -2.91 -23.02
CA PRO A 201 -22.15 -2.49 -21.93
C PRO A 201 -22.94 -2.44 -20.62
N ILE A 202 -22.24 -2.60 -19.49
CA ILE A 202 -22.86 -2.52 -18.16
C ILE A 202 -23.23 -1.06 -17.87
N GLU A 203 -24.52 -0.74 -17.86
CA GLU A 203 -25.05 0.51 -17.31
C GLU A 203 -24.96 0.43 -15.77
N TRP A 204 -24.46 1.49 -15.13
CA TRP A 204 -24.25 1.57 -13.67
C TRP A 204 -25.06 2.71 -13.06
N PHE A 205 -25.74 2.43 -11.96
CA PHE A 205 -26.62 3.33 -11.24
C PHE A 205 -26.25 3.37 -9.76
N ALA A 206 -26.55 4.47 -9.09
CA ALA A 206 -26.54 4.53 -7.63
C ALA A 206 -27.72 3.71 -7.05
N LEU A 207 -27.60 3.31 -5.79
CA LEU A 207 -28.60 2.42 -5.17
C LEU A 207 -29.96 3.12 -4.98
N ASP A 208 -29.98 4.43 -4.76
CA ASP A 208 -31.19 5.26 -4.69
C ASP A 208 -31.93 5.39 -6.02
N GLU A 209 -31.23 5.33 -7.16
CA GLU A 209 -31.81 5.21 -8.52
C GLU A 209 -32.43 3.84 -8.81
N CYS A 210 -32.27 2.87 -7.90
CA CYS A 210 -32.85 1.53 -8.03
C CYS A 210 -34.19 1.39 -7.28
N GLU A 211 -35.09 0.61 -7.86
CA GLU A 211 -36.42 0.33 -7.34
C GLU A 211 -36.53 -1.14 -6.90
N MET A 212 -37.49 -1.41 -6.01
CA MET A 212 -37.90 -2.78 -5.67
C MET A 212 -39.17 -3.09 -6.44
N THR A 213 -39.22 -4.25 -7.09
CA THR A 213 -40.38 -4.74 -7.83
C THR A 213 -40.77 -6.13 -7.33
N GLU A 214 -41.92 -6.66 -7.78
CA GLU A 214 -42.33 -8.05 -7.52
C GLU A 214 -41.31 -9.10 -8.02
N ARG A 215 -40.38 -8.70 -8.91
CA ARG A 215 -39.28 -9.52 -9.44
C ARG A 215 -37.95 -9.26 -8.73
N GLY A 216 -37.97 -8.58 -7.59
CA GLY A 216 -36.79 -8.14 -6.86
C GLY A 216 -36.26 -6.79 -7.34
N LEU A 217 -34.95 -6.60 -7.19
CA LEU A 217 -34.24 -5.36 -7.53
C LEU A 217 -34.43 -4.99 -9.01
N SER A 218 -34.66 -3.72 -9.30
CA SER A 218 -34.81 -3.20 -10.65
C SER A 218 -33.97 -1.93 -10.85
N THR A 219 -33.29 -1.86 -11.98
CA THR A 219 -32.52 -0.68 -12.41
C THR A 219 -33.23 0.00 -13.59
N PRO A 220 -32.93 1.27 -13.88
CA PRO A 220 -33.41 1.92 -15.10
C PRO A 220 -33.04 1.19 -16.39
N ALA A 221 -31.93 0.43 -16.42
CA ALA A 221 -31.57 -0.41 -17.56
C ALA A 221 -32.45 -1.67 -17.68
N ILE A 222 -32.80 -2.31 -16.56
CA ILE A 222 -33.73 -3.44 -16.53
C ILE A 222 -35.09 -3.02 -17.05
N VAL A 223 -35.60 -1.85 -16.61
CA VAL A 223 -36.87 -1.30 -17.12
C VAL A 223 -36.84 -1.18 -18.65
N LYS A 224 -35.77 -0.62 -19.24
CA LYS A 224 -35.60 -0.56 -20.72
C LYS A 224 -35.52 -1.93 -21.37
N ILE A 225 -34.83 -2.91 -20.76
CA ILE A 225 -34.66 -4.27 -21.31
C ILE A 225 -35.99 -5.04 -21.29
N VAL A 226 -36.72 -4.95 -20.18
CA VAL A 226 -38.05 -5.55 -20.03
C VAL A 226 -39.01 -4.89 -21.01
N GLN A 227 -39.11 -3.55 -21.03
CA GLN A 227 -39.95 -2.81 -21.98
C GLN A 227 -39.63 -3.17 -23.44
N ALA A 228 -38.36 -3.27 -23.83
CA ALA A 228 -38.01 -3.64 -25.21
C ALA A 228 -38.39 -5.08 -25.60
N ARG A 229 -38.67 -5.97 -24.63
CA ARG A 229 -39.05 -7.37 -24.85
C ARG A 229 -40.54 -7.65 -24.57
N THR A 230 -41.18 -6.85 -23.72
CA THR A 230 -42.63 -6.92 -23.43
C THR A 230 -43.45 -5.94 -24.24
N ALA A 231 -42.84 -4.90 -24.84
CA ALA A 231 -43.51 -4.09 -25.83
C ALA A 231 -44.14 -5.00 -26.91
N PRO A 232 -45.39 -4.75 -27.31
CA PRO A 232 -45.94 -5.39 -28.49
C PRO A 232 -44.94 -5.21 -29.62
N ARG A 233 -44.50 -6.33 -30.23
CA ARG A 233 -43.74 -6.24 -31.48
C ARG A 233 -44.52 -5.29 -32.40
N PRO A 234 -43.88 -4.26 -33.00
CA PRO A 234 -44.57 -3.40 -33.94
C PRO A 234 -45.35 -4.29 -34.90
N SER A 235 -46.65 -4.04 -35.01
CA SER A 235 -47.53 -4.95 -35.74
C SER A 235 -47.17 -4.89 -37.23
N LEU A 236 -46.25 -5.77 -37.64
CA LEU A 236 -46.33 -6.42 -38.94
C LEU A 236 -47.78 -6.87 -39.06
N TRP A 237 -48.44 -6.33 -40.09
CA TRP A 237 -49.89 -6.24 -40.19
C TRP A 237 -50.65 -7.50 -39.75
N ALA A 238 -51.86 -7.27 -39.22
CA ALA A 238 -52.75 -8.34 -38.78
C ALA A 238 -52.85 -9.46 -39.85
N PRO A 239 -52.77 -10.75 -39.44
CA PRO A 239 -52.54 -11.84 -40.37
C PRO A 239 -53.78 -12.15 -41.22
N GLY A 240 -53.80 -11.59 -42.43
CA GLY A 240 -54.70 -11.98 -43.50
C GLY A 240 -54.39 -13.38 -44.04
N LYS A 241 -54.81 -14.41 -43.29
CA LYS A 241 -54.80 -15.85 -43.63
C LYS A 241 -53.43 -16.56 -43.73
N ALA A 242 -53.39 -17.73 -43.09
CA ALA A 242 -52.49 -18.87 -43.35
C ALA A 242 -51.03 -18.53 -43.75
N ARG A 243 -50.17 -18.26 -42.76
CA ARG A 243 -48.73 -18.10 -42.99
C ARG A 243 -48.10 -19.45 -43.39
N LYS A 244 -47.86 -19.62 -44.70
CA LYS A 244 -46.97 -20.64 -45.25
C LYS A 244 -45.55 -20.50 -44.66
N VAL A 245 -44.76 -21.55 -44.82
CA VAL A 245 -43.32 -21.65 -44.50
C VAL A 245 -42.58 -20.36 -44.90
N PRO A 246 -41.59 -19.86 -44.11
CA PRO A 246 -40.88 -18.63 -44.45
C PRO A 246 -40.24 -18.73 -45.84
N GLU A 247 -40.66 -17.82 -46.72
CA GLU A 247 -40.19 -17.67 -48.09
C GLU A 247 -38.65 -17.48 -48.10
N PRO A 248 -37.91 -18.19 -48.97
CA PRO A 248 -36.45 -18.23 -48.94
C PRO A 248 -35.80 -16.84 -49.04
N GLU A 249 -36.39 -15.92 -49.81
CA GLU A 249 -35.96 -14.51 -49.91
C GLU A 249 -35.90 -13.78 -48.56
N ALA A 250 -36.85 -14.04 -47.66
CA ALA A 250 -36.88 -13.42 -46.34
C ALA A 250 -35.73 -13.92 -45.43
N ARG A 251 -35.27 -15.16 -45.66
CA ARG A 251 -34.10 -15.73 -44.98
C ARG A 251 -32.80 -15.14 -45.54
N ALA A 252 -32.67 -15.06 -46.87
CA ALA A 252 -31.53 -14.44 -47.56
C ALA A 252 -31.23 -13.02 -47.03
N HIS A 253 -32.24 -12.15 -47.02
CA HIS A 253 -32.11 -10.78 -46.52
C HIS A 253 -31.73 -10.71 -45.03
N ALA A 254 -32.14 -11.69 -44.22
CA ALA A 254 -31.77 -11.74 -42.80
C ALA A 254 -30.30 -12.17 -42.61
N LEU A 255 -29.82 -13.12 -43.41
CA LEU A 255 -28.42 -13.57 -43.40
C LEU A 255 -27.47 -12.47 -43.88
N LEU A 256 -27.80 -11.77 -44.97
CA LEU A 256 -27.02 -10.61 -45.45
C LEU A 256 -26.83 -9.55 -44.36
N ARG A 257 -27.90 -9.17 -43.65
CA ARG A 257 -27.80 -8.20 -42.54
C ARG A 257 -26.94 -8.72 -41.37
N ARG A 258 -27.04 -10.01 -41.04
CA ARG A 258 -26.23 -10.63 -39.97
C ARG A 258 -24.75 -10.72 -40.37
N LEU A 259 -24.44 -11.03 -41.63
CA LEU A 259 -23.07 -11.08 -42.16
C LEU A 259 -22.41 -9.69 -42.13
N VAL A 260 -23.12 -8.64 -42.57
CA VAL A 260 -22.64 -7.25 -42.48
C VAL A 260 -22.41 -6.83 -41.03
N TYR A 261 -23.34 -7.15 -40.13
CA TYR A 261 -23.19 -6.86 -38.70
C TYR A 261 -21.99 -7.62 -38.09
N ALA A 262 -21.83 -8.91 -38.39
CA ALA A 262 -20.74 -9.73 -37.89
C ALA A 262 -19.36 -9.23 -38.33
N ARG A 263 -19.23 -8.76 -39.58
CA ARG A 263 -18.01 -8.08 -40.06
C ARG A 263 -17.76 -6.76 -39.33
N ARG A 264 -18.80 -5.96 -39.05
CA ARG A 264 -18.69 -4.69 -38.32
C ARG A 264 -18.20 -4.86 -36.88
N ILE A 265 -18.56 -5.96 -36.21
CA ILE A 265 -18.07 -6.30 -34.86
C ILE A 265 -16.83 -7.21 -34.87
N GLU A 266 -16.16 -7.34 -36.01
CA GLU A 266 -14.98 -8.18 -36.27
C GLU A 266 -15.10 -9.67 -35.83
N SER A 267 -16.31 -10.22 -35.80
CA SER A 267 -16.56 -11.56 -35.26
C SER A 267 -16.29 -12.67 -36.30
N VAL A 268 -15.03 -13.06 -36.45
CA VAL A 268 -14.55 -14.16 -37.30
C VAL A 268 -15.42 -15.44 -37.24
N PRO A 269 -15.76 -16.02 -36.06
CA PRO A 269 -16.56 -17.26 -36.02
C PRO A 269 -17.99 -17.05 -36.51
N VAL A 270 -18.61 -15.89 -36.24
CA VAL A 270 -19.96 -15.58 -36.72
C VAL A 270 -19.95 -15.33 -38.24
N VAL A 271 -18.91 -14.68 -38.78
CA VAL A 271 -18.74 -14.53 -40.24
C VAL A 271 -18.58 -15.89 -40.92
N LYS A 272 -17.77 -16.81 -40.37
CA LYS A 272 -17.64 -18.18 -40.89
C LYS A 272 -19.00 -18.90 -40.91
N GLN A 273 -19.76 -18.87 -39.81
CA GLN A 273 -21.10 -19.46 -39.75
C GLN A 273 -22.07 -18.84 -40.76
N MET A 274 -22.12 -17.51 -40.88
CA MET A 274 -23.04 -16.85 -41.82
C MET A 274 -22.71 -17.13 -43.29
N CYS A 275 -21.45 -17.41 -43.65
CA CYS A 275 -21.12 -17.90 -44.99
C CYS A 275 -21.73 -19.28 -45.24
N THR A 276 -21.57 -20.23 -44.30
CA THR A 276 -22.19 -21.56 -44.39
C THR A 276 -23.72 -21.49 -44.46
N ASP A 277 -24.36 -20.72 -43.59
CA ASP A 277 -25.82 -20.52 -43.58
C ASP A 277 -26.35 -19.94 -44.92
N ILE A 278 -25.52 -19.18 -45.64
CA ILE A 278 -25.86 -18.61 -46.97
C ILE A 278 -25.64 -19.66 -48.07
N GLU A 279 -24.55 -20.42 -48.02
CA GLU A 279 -24.22 -21.46 -49.00
C GLU A 279 -25.21 -22.64 -48.95
N GLU A 280 -25.83 -22.89 -47.79
CA GLU A 280 -26.92 -23.87 -47.62
C GLU A 280 -28.31 -23.36 -48.03
N LEU A 281 -28.46 -22.05 -48.32
CA LEU A 281 -29.75 -21.48 -48.67
C LEU A 281 -30.11 -21.78 -50.13
N THR A 282 -31.30 -22.32 -50.35
CA THR A 282 -31.81 -22.70 -51.68
C THR A 282 -33.20 -22.13 -51.94
N GLY A 283 -33.56 -22.02 -53.23
CA GLY A 283 -34.87 -21.53 -53.69
C GLY A 283 -35.03 -20.01 -53.70
N VAL A 284 -33.93 -19.26 -53.66
CA VAL A 284 -33.91 -17.79 -53.76
C VAL A 284 -34.00 -17.35 -55.24
N ASP A 285 -34.42 -16.12 -55.51
CA ASP A 285 -34.35 -15.54 -56.85
C ASP A 285 -32.91 -15.31 -57.31
N GLU A 286 -32.70 -15.29 -58.63
CA GLU A 286 -31.38 -15.23 -59.25
C GLU A 286 -30.60 -13.94 -58.88
N GLY A 287 -31.29 -12.80 -58.79
CA GLY A 287 -30.66 -11.52 -58.44
C GLY A 287 -30.25 -11.43 -56.97
N LEU A 288 -31.01 -12.03 -56.06
CA LEU A 288 -30.64 -12.13 -54.65
C LEU A 288 -29.58 -13.22 -54.41
N GLN A 289 -29.56 -14.28 -55.21
CA GLN A 289 -28.47 -15.27 -55.19
C GLN A 289 -27.13 -14.64 -55.58
N GLU A 290 -27.09 -13.81 -56.63
CA GLU A 290 -25.87 -13.06 -56.99
C GLU A 290 -25.38 -12.14 -55.85
N GLN A 291 -26.30 -11.49 -55.13
CA GLN A 291 -25.97 -10.66 -53.96
C GLN A 291 -25.43 -11.47 -52.79
N LEU A 292 -26.01 -12.65 -52.52
CA LEU A 292 -25.53 -13.60 -51.51
C LEU A 292 -24.10 -14.05 -51.83
N ASP A 293 -23.86 -14.50 -53.06
CA ASP A 293 -22.55 -14.95 -53.52
C ASP A 293 -21.50 -13.83 -53.47
N ALA A 294 -21.86 -12.60 -53.85
CA ALA A 294 -20.98 -11.44 -53.73
C ALA A 294 -20.63 -11.12 -52.27
N ALA A 295 -21.61 -11.20 -51.36
CA ALA A 295 -21.40 -10.96 -49.94
C ALA A 295 -20.50 -12.04 -49.31
N VAL A 296 -20.68 -13.31 -49.68
CA VAL A 296 -19.83 -14.44 -49.27
C VAL A 296 -18.40 -14.28 -49.81
N ARG A 297 -18.22 -13.89 -51.09
CA ARG A 297 -16.88 -13.59 -51.64
C ARG A 297 -16.16 -12.50 -50.83
N HIS A 298 -16.85 -11.39 -50.53
CA HIS A 298 -16.27 -10.31 -49.72
C HIS A 298 -15.98 -10.74 -48.26
N ALA A 299 -16.82 -11.60 -47.68
CA ALA A 299 -16.56 -12.16 -46.35
C ALA A 299 -15.36 -13.11 -46.33
N ARG A 300 -15.20 -13.95 -47.36
CA ARG A 300 -14.04 -14.86 -47.50
C ARG A 300 -12.72 -14.11 -47.64
N VAL A 301 -12.67 -13.01 -48.41
CA VAL A 301 -11.48 -12.14 -48.47
C VAL A 301 -11.14 -11.56 -47.10
N TRP A 302 -12.14 -10.99 -46.41
CA TRP A 302 -11.96 -10.43 -45.06
C TRP A 302 -11.49 -11.47 -44.02
N LEU A 303 -11.93 -12.73 -44.14
CA LEU A 303 -11.44 -13.82 -43.29
C LEU A 303 -9.94 -14.12 -43.53
N ILE A 304 -9.47 -14.07 -44.78
CA ILE A 304 -8.05 -14.26 -45.12
C ILE A 304 -7.19 -13.14 -44.52
N GLU A 305 -7.64 -11.89 -44.62
CA GLU A 305 -6.99 -10.72 -44.00
C GLU A 305 -6.88 -10.88 -42.48
N LYS A 306 -7.95 -11.30 -41.81
CA LYS A 306 -7.96 -11.52 -40.36
C LYS A 306 -7.08 -12.70 -39.92
N ASP A 307 -7.04 -13.79 -40.70
CA ASP A 307 -6.14 -14.92 -40.45
C ASP A 307 -4.66 -14.54 -40.72
N GLU A 308 -4.36 -13.53 -41.55
CA GLU A 308 -3.02 -12.92 -41.64
C GLU A 308 -2.67 -12.02 -40.44
N GLU A 309 -3.58 -11.13 -40.01
CA GLU A 309 -3.36 -10.30 -38.81
C GLU A 309 -3.07 -11.16 -37.58
N ARG A 310 -3.82 -12.26 -37.44
CA ARG A 310 -3.66 -13.25 -36.38
C ARG A 310 -2.31 -13.96 -36.45
N ARG A 311 -1.87 -14.47 -37.60
CA ARG A 311 -0.53 -15.06 -37.77
C ARG A 311 0.57 -14.08 -37.39
N LYS A 312 0.51 -12.84 -37.92
CA LYS A 312 1.45 -11.76 -37.59
C LYS A 312 1.48 -11.45 -36.08
N LEU A 313 0.36 -11.59 -35.36
CA LEU A 313 0.28 -11.39 -33.92
C LEU A 313 1.04 -12.47 -33.14
N PHE A 314 0.84 -13.76 -33.48
CA PHE A 314 1.53 -14.88 -32.85
C PHE A 314 3.03 -14.91 -33.18
N ASP A 315 3.43 -14.60 -34.41
CA ASP A 315 4.85 -14.45 -34.79
C ASP A 315 5.56 -13.37 -33.97
N ASN A 316 4.87 -12.24 -33.73
CA ASN A 316 5.38 -11.18 -32.89
C ASN A 316 5.49 -11.59 -31.42
N LEU A 317 4.53 -12.38 -30.91
CA LEU A 317 4.57 -12.90 -29.54
C LEU A 317 5.74 -13.87 -29.36
N ASN A 318 5.87 -14.84 -30.26
CA ASN A 318 6.95 -15.81 -30.27
C ASN A 318 8.33 -15.11 -30.24
N ARG A 319 8.54 -14.18 -31.19
CA ARG A 319 9.76 -13.38 -31.27
C ARG A 319 10.02 -12.53 -30.02
N ALA A 320 8.98 -12.03 -29.36
CA ALA A 320 9.14 -11.26 -28.12
C ALA A 320 9.61 -12.13 -26.93
N VAL A 321 9.23 -13.42 -26.91
CA VAL A 321 9.72 -14.42 -25.95
C VAL A 321 11.17 -14.77 -26.25
N ASP A 322 11.50 -15.05 -27.51
CA ASP A 322 12.87 -15.38 -27.95
C ASP A 322 13.84 -14.20 -27.70
N GLU A 323 13.39 -12.96 -27.95
CA GLU A 323 14.12 -11.71 -27.63
C GLU A 323 14.18 -11.40 -26.11
N GLN A 324 13.51 -12.18 -25.26
CA GLN A 324 13.39 -11.98 -23.80
C GLN A 324 12.95 -10.56 -23.41
N LYS A 325 11.95 -9.99 -24.10
CA LYS A 325 11.45 -8.62 -23.86
C LYS A 325 10.11 -8.66 -23.11
N PRO A 326 10.09 -8.73 -21.76
CA PRO A 326 8.84 -8.95 -21.01
C PRO A 326 7.79 -7.87 -21.26
N GLY A 327 8.18 -6.60 -21.37
CA GLY A 327 7.26 -5.51 -21.71
C GLY A 327 6.59 -5.66 -23.09
N ARG A 328 7.21 -6.37 -24.04
CA ARG A 328 6.64 -6.69 -25.36
C ARG A 328 5.75 -7.93 -25.28
N VAL A 329 6.22 -9.00 -24.62
CA VAL A 329 5.45 -10.25 -24.39
C VAL A 329 4.12 -9.94 -23.69
N ARG A 330 4.09 -9.12 -22.63
CA ARG A 330 2.85 -8.79 -21.89
C ARG A 330 1.79 -8.12 -22.77
N ARG A 331 2.19 -7.15 -23.59
CA ARG A 331 1.27 -6.43 -24.49
C ARG A 331 0.71 -7.35 -25.56
N LEU A 332 1.51 -8.29 -26.06
CA LEU A 332 1.11 -9.24 -27.07
C LEU A 332 0.23 -10.36 -26.50
N LEU A 333 0.52 -10.87 -25.30
CA LEU A 333 -0.37 -11.81 -24.58
C LEU A 333 -1.77 -11.24 -24.34
N LEU A 334 -1.87 -9.98 -23.90
CA LEU A 334 -3.17 -9.30 -23.72
C LEU A 334 -3.95 -9.23 -25.04
N ARG A 335 -3.27 -8.92 -26.15
CA ARG A 335 -3.90 -8.85 -27.48
C ARG A 335 -4.30 -10.23 -28.00
N VAL A 336 -3.46 -11.26 -27.80
CA VAL A 336 -3.77 -12.66 -28.13
C VAL A 336 -4.96 -13.19 -27.33
N ASN A 337 -5.07 -12.85 -26.03
CA ASN A 337 -6.26 -13.20 -25.24
C ASN A 337 -7.52 -12.48 -25.74
N ALA A 338 -7.42 -11.23 -26.21
CA ALA A 338 -8.57 -10.51 -26.75
C ALA A 338 -9.03 -10.99 -28.13
N THR A 339 -8.15 -11.54 -28.98
CA THR A 339 -8.51 -11.94 -30.36
C THR A 339 -8.60 -13.46 -30.60
N ALA A 340 -8.00 -14.29 -29.74
CA ALA A 340 -7.97 -15.73 -29.91
C ALA A 340 -7.95 -16.47 -28.56
N SER A 341 -8.90 -16.21 -27.66
CA SER A 341 -9.05 -16.95 -26.39
C SER A 341 -9.52 -18.39 -26.59
N GLU A 342 -10.57 -18.59 -27.37
CA GLU A 342 -11.37 -19.83 -27.42
C GLU A 342 -11.09 -20.73 -28.62
N ASN A 343 -10.32 -20.27 -29.62
CA ASN A 343 -10.18 -20.95 -30.91
C ASN A 343 -8.73 -21.03 -31.42
N ARG A 344 -7.75 -21.22 -30.52
CA ARG A 344 -6.33 -21.40 -30.87
C ARG A 344 -6.12 -22.73 -31.61
N THR A 345 -5.27 -22.69 -32.63
CA THR A 345 -4.62 -23.89 -33.16
C THR A 345 -3.56 -24.39 -32.18
N ASP A 346 -3.16 -25.66 -32.25
CA ASP A 346 -2.15 -26.23 -31.34
C ASP A 346 -0.81 -25.48 -31.40
N ALA A 347 -0.43 -24.99 -32.59
CA ALA A 347 0.78 -24.16 -32.77
C ALA A 347 0.68 -22.81 -32.05
N GLU A 348 -0.49 -22.17 -32.09
CA GLU A 348 -0.76 -20.91 -31.39
C GLU A 348 -0.86 -21.11 -29.87
N ALA A 349 -1.43 -22.23 -29.43
CA ALA A 349 -1.44 -22.63 -28.03
C ALA A 349 -0.01 -22.85 -27.52
N ALA A 350 0.85 -23.56 -28.26
CA ALA A 350 2.25 -23.76 -27.88
C ALA A 350 3.05 -22.43 -27.75
N VAL A 351 2.79 -21.44 -28.62
CA VAL A 351 3.38 -20.10 -28.50
C VAL A 351 2.84 -19.35 -27.28
N TYR A 352 1.54 -19.46 -27.00
CA TYR A 352 0.91 -18.86 -25.83
C TYR A 352 1.43 -19.44 -24.50
N GLU A 353 1.55 -20.77 -24.40
CA GLU A 353 2.08 -21.44 -23.21
C GLU A 353 3.54 -21.05 -22.96
N ARG A 354 4.41 -21.11 -23.99
CA ARG A 354 5.80 -20.63 -23.88
C ARG A 354 5.90 -19.20 -23.37
N ALA A 355 5.01 -18.30 -23.85
CA ALA A 355 4.97 -16.91 -23.39
C ALA A 355 4.45 -16.76 -21.95
N SER A 356 3.56 -17.64 -21.51
CA SER A 356 2.99 -17.64 -20.16
C SER A 356 4.00 -18.19 -19.14
N THR A 357 4.62 -19.34 -19.42
CA THR A 357 5.71 -19.93 -18.60
C THR A 357 6.91 -18.98 -18.47
N TYR A 358 7.24 -18.21 -19.52
CA TYR A 358 8.27 -17.17 -19.44
C TYR A 358 7.93 -16.08 -18.40
N PHE A 359 6.65 -15.73 -18.25
CA PHE A 359 6.20 -14.78 -17.23
C PHE A 359 6.19 -15.35 -15.81
N GLU A 360 5.72 -16.58 -15.64
CA GLU A 360 5.69 -17.23 -14.33
C GLU A 360 7.10 -17.35 -13.73
N ASN A 361 8.08 -17.75 -14.55
CA ASN A 361 9.49 -17.82 -14.17
C ASN A 361 10.07 -16.44 -13.77
N LEU A 362 9.71 -15.37 -14.48
CA LEU A 362 10.13 -14.00 -14.14
C LEU A 362 9.53 -13.52 -12.81
N ASP A 363 8.26 -13.82 -12.56
CA ASP A 363 7.58 -13.48 -11.32
C ASP A 363 8.09 -14.32 -10.14
N ASP A 364 8.47 -15.58 -10.35
CA ASP A 364 9.14 -16.40 -9.34
C ASP A 364 10.53 -15.87 -9.02
N LEU A 365 11.39 -15.61 -10.02
CA LEU A 365 12.72 -15.02 -9.80
C LEU A 365 12.64 -13.69 -9.03
N THR A 366 11.68 -12.84 -9.40
CA THR A 366 11.43 -11.56 -8.71
C THR A 366 10.94 -11.79 -7.27
N ARG A 367 10.06 -12.77 -7.03
CA ARG A 367 9.60 -13.16 -5.68
C ARG A 367 10.74 -13.72 -4.82
N TYR A 368 11.61 -14.56 -5.38
CA TYR A 368 12.77 -15.12 -4.68
C TYR A 368 13.78 -14.03 -4.30
N ALA A 369 14.14 -13.13 -5.22
CA ALA A 369 15.05 -12.00 -4.94
C ALA A 369 14.51 -11.11 -3.82
N VAL A 370 13.25 -10.67 -3.92
CA VAL A 370 12.59 -9.84 -2.89
C VAL A 370 12.48 -10.57 -1.54
N LYS A 371 12.26 -11.90 -1.54
CA LYS A 371 12.20 -12.70 -0.31
C LYS A 371 13.58 -12.86 0.33
N ALA A 372 14.64 -12.99 -0.47
CA ALA A 372 16.03 -13.03 0.02
C ALA A 372 16.44 -11.69 0.64
N GLU A 373 16.18 -10.57 -0.05
CA GLU A 373 16.43 -9.21 0.47
C GLU A 373 15.63 -8.91 1.74
N ALA A 374 14.33 -9.28 1.78
CA ALA A 374 13.53 -9.15 3.00
C ALA A 374 13.97 -10.09 4.13
N ASN A 375 14.75 -11.14 3.86
CA ASN A 375 15.36 -11.99 4.88
C ASN A 375 16.64 -11.36 5.41
N SER A 376 17.56 -10.91 4.55
CA SER A 376 18.79 -10.23 4.96
C SER A 376 18.49 -8.95 5.74
N GLU A 377 17.49 -8.16 5.35
CA GLU A 377 17.06 -6.99 6.11
C GLU A 377 16.53 -7.37 7.52
N ARG A 378 15.77 -8.47 7.63
CA ARG A 378 15.27 -8.98 8.92
C ARG A 378 16.40 -9.49 9.81
N GLU A 379 17.41 -10.13 9.22
CA GLU A 379 18.61 -10.59 9.94
C GLU A 379 19.46 -9.41 10.42
N ALA A 380 19.69 -8.41 9.58
CA ALA A 380 20.40 -7.18 9.94
C ALA A 380 19.66 -6.40 11.05
N ARG A 381 18.33 -6.28 10.98
CA ARG A 381 17.51 -5.68 12.05
C ARG A 381 17.59 -6.46 13.37
N ARG A 382 17.57 -7.81 13.32
CA ARG A 382 17.79 -8.67 14.49
C ARG A 382 19.21 -8.51 15.06
N ALA A 383 20.21 -8.42 14.20
CA ALA A 383 21.60 -8.18 14.57
C ALA A 383 21.78 -6.81 15.24
N ALA A 384 21.18 -5.74 14.70
CA ALA A 384 21.16 -4.42 15.30
C ALA A 384 20.49 -4.42 16.70
N ALA A 385 19.39 -5.17 16.87
CA ALA A 385 18.75 -5.34 18.17
C ALA A 385 19.62 -6.12 19.17
N ARG A 386 20.33 -7.17 18.73
CA ARG A 386 21.33 -7.89 19.56
C ARG A 386 22.48 -6.97 19.95
N ALA A 387 23.06 -6.23 19.01
CA ALA A 387 24.14 -5.28 19.26
C ALA A 387 23.73 -4.17 20.25
N ARG A 388 22.52 -3.62 20.11
CA ARG A 388 21.93 -2.67 21.08
C ARG A 388 21.77 -3.27 22.47
N SER A 389 21.31 -4.52 22.55
CA SER A 389 21.16 -5.25 23.82
C SER A 389 22.51 -5.53 24.48
N ALA A 390 23.51 -5.98 23.72
CA ALA A 390 24.88 -6.14 24.19
C ALA A 390 25.49 -4.80 24.66
N LEU A 391 25.33 -3.72 23.89
CA LEU A 391 25.72 -2.36 24.30
C LEU A 391 24.98 -1.84 25.55
N ARG A 392 23.79 -2.36 25.87
CA ARG A 392 23.10 -2.07 27.14
C ARG A 392 23.71 -2.89 28.29
N ARG A 393 23.87 -4.21 28.13
CA ARG A 393 24.53 -5.08 29.13
C ARG A 393 25.94 -4.58 29.48
N LEU A 394 26.73 -4.24 28.47
CA LEU A 394 28.09 -3.72 28.63
C LEU A 394 28.15 -2.33 29.30
N ARG A 395 27.05 -1.58 29.39
CA ARG A 395 27.05 -0.23 30.03
C ARG A 395 27.42 -0.27 31.50
N ASP A 396 27.11 -1.37 32.18
CA ASP A 396 27.29 -1.54 33.62
C ASP A 396 28.59 -2.28 33.97
N TYR A 397 29.32 -2.75 32.95
CA TYR A 397 30.66 -3.31 33.08
C TYR A 397 31.74 -2.24 32.90
N ASP A 398 32.86 -2.39 33.60
CA ASP A 398 34.09 -1.63 33.38
C ASP A 398 35.19 -2.49 32.75
N ALA A 399 36.29 -1.86 32.34
CA ALA A 399 37.41 -2.50 31.64
C ALA A 399 38.11 -3.62 32.45
N TYR A 400 37.76 -3.79 33.73
CA TYR A 400 38.35 -4.77 34.63
C TYR A 400 37.35 -5.90 34.98
N THR A 401 36.19 -5.95 34.33
CA THR A 401 35.18 -7.00 34.57
C THR A 401 35.71 -8.35 34.08
N PRO A 402 35.73 -9.41 34.91
CA PRO A 402 36.09 -10.75 34.45
C PRO A 402 35.09 -11.27 33.39
N HIS A 403 35.56 -12.12 32.48
CA HIS A 403 34.75 -12.70 31.38
C HIS A 403 34.13 -11.71 30.38
N LEU A 404 34.73 -10.52 30.22
CA LEU A 404 34.27 -9.50 29.26
C LEU A 404 34.42 -9.92 27.78
N ARG A 405 35.45 -10.71 27.45
CA ARG A 405 35.85 -11.01 26.05
C ARG A 405 34.71 -11.67 25.22
N PRO A 406 34.04 -12.76 25.65
CA PRO A 406 32.95 -13.36 24.87
C PRO A 406 31.76 -12.42 24.63
N GLN A 407 31.48 -11.51 25.56
CA GLN A 407 30.36 -10.54 25.43
C GLN A 407 30.68 -9.44 24.42
N VAL A 408 31.96 -9.08 24.28
CA VAL A 408 32.43 -8.15 23.23
C VAL A 408 32.54 -8.85 21.88
N GLU A 409 32.89 -10.13 21.83
CA GLU A 409 32.83 -10.95 20.60
C GLU A 409 31.38 -11.08 20.07
N GLU A 410 30.41 -11.38 20.94
CA GLU A 410 28.98 -11.37 20.60
C GLU A 410 28.55 -10.00 20.04
N LEU A 411 29.00 -8.90 20.68
CA LEU A 411 28.73 -7.53 20.21
C LEU A 411 29.31 -7.28 18.81
N LEU A 412 30.57 -7.69 18.56
CA LEU A 412 31.26 -7.46 17.30
C LEU A 412 30.61 -8.26 16.15
N GLN A 413 30.25 -9.51 16.38
CA GLN A 413 29.51 -10.32 15.40
C GLN A 413 28.13 -9.72 15.10
N ALA A 414 27.39 -9.30 16.15
CA ALA A 414 26.10 -8.64 15.97
C ALA A 414 26.21 -7.28 15.28
N ALA A 415 27.31 -6.53 15.48
CA ALA A 415 27.54 -5.25 14.83
C ALA A 415 27.92 -5.40 13.35
N ALA A 416 28.78 -6.37 13.01
CA ALA A 416 29.16 -6.67 11.64
C ALA A 416 27.93 -7.06 10.78
N LEU A 417 27.04 -7.90 11.32
CA LEU A 417 25.78 -8.29 10.67
C LEU A 417 24.73 -7.17 10.64
N ALA A 418 24.85 -6.14 11.47
CA ALA A 418 23.91 -5.00 11.51
C ALA A 418 24.24 -3.91 10.49
N GLY A 419 25.53 -3.75 10.13
CA GLY A 419 25.99 -2.74 9.17
C GLY A 419 25.48 -1.33 9.49
N GLU A 420 24.91 -0.68 8.47
CA GLU A 420 24.42 0.70 8.54
C GLU A 420 23.21 0.91 9.47
N LEU A 421 22.56 -0.16 9.96
CA LEU A 421 21.46 -0.05 10.92
C LEU A 421 21.91 0.37 12.33
N LEU A 422 23.23 0.41 12.57
CA LEU A 422 23.83 1.05 13.74
C LEU A 422 24.03 2.53 13.49
N THR A 423 23.54 3.36 14.41
CA THR A 423 23.83 4.81 14.37
C THR A 423 25.33 5.06 14.55
N ARG A 424 25.84 6.19 14.04
CA ARG A 424 27.24 6.64 14.27
C ARG A 424 27.62 6.72 15.76
N GLY A 425 26.65 6.89 16.66
CA GLY A 425 26.86 6.83 18.10
C GLY A 425 27.00 5.41 18.65
N GLU A 426 26.28 4.44 18.08
CA GLU A 426 26.38 3.02 18.42
C GLU A 426 27.68 2.41 17.88
N ALA A 427 28.04 2.66 16.62
CA ALA A 427 29.28 2.19 16.00
C ALA A 427 30.52 2.59 16.83
N ARG A 428 30.67 3.89 17.15
CA ARG A 428 31.76 4.38 18.02
C ARG A 428 31.80 3.74 19.42
N ARG A 429 30.65 3.29 19.94
CA ARG A 429 30.60 2.53 21.21
C ARG A 429 31.03 1.07 21.02
N VAL A 430 30.75 0.45 19.87
CA VAL A 430 31.28 -0.87 19.50
C VAL A 430 32.81 -0.81 19.41
N ASP A 431 33.36 0.19 18.71
CA ASP A 431 34.81 0.37 18.59
C ASP A 431 35.47 0.61 19.95
N ALA A 432 34.88 1.46 20.80
CA ALA A 432 35.37 1.65 22.17
C ALA A 432 35.35 0.36 23.01
N TRP A 433 34.44 -0.58 22.77
CA TRP A 433 34.45 -1.90 23.43
C TRP A 433 35.48 -2.86 22.81
N LYS A 434 35.67 -2.81 21.49
CA LYS A 434 36.73 -3.54 20.77
C LYS A 434 38.12 -3.19 21.33
N GLU A 435 38.43 -1.91 21.46
CA GLU A 435 39.69 -1.43 22.04
C GLU A 435 39.86 -1.83 23.50
N ARG A 436 38.78 -1.81 24.31
CA ARG A 436 38.84 -2.25 25.71
C ARG A 436 39.12 -3.73 25.85
N ALA A 437 38.46 -4.58 25.06
CA ALA A 437 38.69 -6.02 25.07
C ALA A 437 40.12 -6.40 24.64
N ALA A 438 40.73 -5.61 23.75
CA ALA A 438 42.12 -5.79 23.33
C ALA A 438 43.14 -5.49 24.44
N ARG A 439 42.83 -4.63 25.42
CA ARG A 439 43.72 -4.30 26.55
C ARG A 439 43.84 -5.40 27.61
N GLY A 440 42.97 -6.42 27.54
CA GLY A 440 42.98 -7.61 28.41
C GLY A 440 42.46 -7.36 29.83
N PRO A 441 41.96 -8.42 30.51
CA PRO A 441 41.59 -8.32 31.91
C PRO A 441 42.84 -8.31 32.80
N GLN A 442 43.04 -7.24 33.57
CA GLN A 442 43.89 -7.35 34.76
C GLN A 442 43.12 -8.14 35.83
N GLU A 443 43.68 -9.27 36.26
CA GLU A 443 43.07 -10.13 37.28
C GLU A 443 42.66 -9.31 38.53
N GLN A 444 41.38 -9.42 38.93
CA GLN A 444 40.90 -8.71 40.10
C GLN A 444 41.44 -9.36 41.37
N LEU A 445 42.26 -8.62 42.11
CA LEU A 445 42.88 -9.10 43.33
C LEU A 445 41.88 -9.09 44.49
N HIS A 446 41.32 -10.25 44.84
CA HIS A 446 40.32 -10.36 45.90
C HIS A 446 40.90 -10.05 47.30
N VAL A 447 40.75 -8.80 47.72
CA VAL A 447 41.03 -8.33 49.09
C VAL A 447 39.73 -7.81 49.71
N ALA A 448 39.40 -8.27 50.93
CA ALA A 448 38.18 -7.83 51.61
C ALA A 448 38.18 -6.31 51.88
N ARG A 449 37.01 -5.67 51.66
CA ARG A 449 36.81 -4.21 51.68
C ARG A 449 37.47 -3.49 52.85
N ARG A 450 37.41 -4.06 54.05
CA ARG A 450 37.98 -3.47 55.29
C ARG A 450 39.49 -3.19 55.24
N TYR A 451 40.24 -3.87 54.37
CA TYR A 451 41.70 -3.68 54.24
C TYR A 451 42.03 -2.62 53.19
N TRP A 452 41.58 -2.77 51.94
CA TRP A 452 42.01 -1.85 50.86
C TRP A 452 41.46 -0.43 50.98
N ILE A 453 40.35 -0.20 51.71
CA ILE A 453 39.87 1.17 51.98
C ILE A 453 40.82 1.96 52.88
N GLN A 454 41.76 1.31 53.59
CA GLN A 454 42.69 1.96 54.53
C GLN A 454 43.76 2.81 53.84
N ARG A 455 43.95 2.68 52.52
CA ARG A 455 44.86 3.52 51.72
C ARG A 455 44.10 4.37 50.72
N GLY A 456 44.67 5.48 50.27
CA GLY A 456 44.14 6.19 49.10
C GLY A 456 44.24 5.34 47.83
N CYS A 457 43.31 5.51 46.88
CA CYS A 457 43.40 4.86 45.58
C CYS A 457 44.32 5.66 44.63
N PRO A 458 45.45 5.11 44.14
CA PRO A 458 46.32 5.85 43.22
C PRO A 458 45.64 6.17 41.88
N ARG A 459 44.75 5.27 41.40
CA ARG A 459 44.03 5.35 40.12
C ARG A 459 42.91 6.39 40.10
N CYS A 460 41.97 6.33 41.04
CA CYS A 460 40.79 7.21 41.09
C CYS A 460 40.88 8.35 42.12
N LYS A 461 42.02 8.49 42.81
CA LYS A 461 42.27 9.46 43.90
C LYS A 461 41.26 9.39 45.07
N ALA A 462 40.43 8.35 45.16
CA ALA A 462 39.55 8.12 46.29
C ALA A 462 40.35 8.07 47.60
N GLN A 463 39.98 8.92 48.55
CA GLN A 463 40.65 9.07 49.84
C GLN A 463 40.53 7.80 50.69
N GLN A 464 41.34 7.72 51.75
CA GLN A 464 41.21 6.71 52.81
C GLN A 464 39.77 6.68 53.35
N GLY A 465 39.27 5.48 53.67
CA GLY A 465 37.89 5.22 54.07
C GLY A 465 36.85 5.25 52.92
N LYS A 466 37.12 5.94 51.81
CA LYS A 466 36.20 6.04 50.67
C LYS A 466 36.38 4.89 49.67
N GLY A 467 35.26 4.39 49.14
CA GLY A 467 35.25 3.40 48.06
C GLY A 467 35.89 3.94 46.77
N CYS A 468 36.39 3.04 45.92
CA CYS A 468 36.82 3.45 44.58
C CYS A 468 35.62 3.90 43.74
N VAL A 469 35.81 4.88 42.86
CA VAL A 469 34.79 5.29 41.87
C VAL A 469 35.23 4.90 40.47
N LEU A 470 34.28 4.67 39.56
CA LEU A 470 34.60 4.50 38.13
C LEU A 470 35.27 5.78 37.61
N VAL A 471 36.43 5.63 36.96
CA VAL A 471 37.20 6.78 36.43
C VAL A 471 36.77 7.14 35.01
N GLU A 472 36.43 6.13 34.21
CA GLU A 472 36.25 6.25 32.76
C GLU A 472 34.89 5.68 32.32
N GLY A 473 34.29 6.29 31.28
CA GLY A 473 33.02 5.86 30.70
C GLY A 473 31.77 6.60 31.22
N PRO A 474 30.57 6.27 30.72
CA PRO A 474 29.32 7.01 30.96
C PRO A 474 28.75 6.89 32.38
N ASN A 475 29.46 6.18 33.26
CA ASN A 475 29.15 5.98 34.67
C ASN A 475 30.30 6.51 35.58
N SER A 476 31.23 7.33 35.03
CA SER A 476 32.33 7.93 35.81
C SER A 476 31.79 8.68 37.04
N GLY A 477 32.51 8.58 38.16
CA GLY A 477 32.12 9.08 39.47
C GLY A 477 31.23 8.15 40.31
N LYS A 478 30.59 7.11 39.73
CA LYS A 478 29.81 6.14 40.52
C LYS A 478 30.71 5.22 41.37
N PRO A 479 30.31 4.86 42.60
CA PRO A 479 31.08 3.95 43.45
C PRO A 479 31.13 2.53 42.88
N ARG A 480 32.33 1.94 42.86
CA ARG A 480 32.57 0.52 42.56
C ARG A 480 32.26 -0.33 43.80
N LYS A 481 31.83 -1.56 43.56
CA LYS A 481 31.67 -2.60 44.61
C LYS A 481 33.02 -2.99 45.23
N ASP A 482 34.05 -3.05 44.38
CA ASP A 482 35.39 -3.52 44.70
C ASP A 482 36.47 -2.44 44.48
N GLY A 483 37.68 -2.72 44.98
CA GLY A 483 38.83 -1.82 44.83
C GLY A 483 39.33 -1.75 43.38
N HIS A 484 40.19 -0.77 43.09
CA HIS A 484 41.02 -0.82 41.88
C HIS A 484 42.20 -1.74 42.13
N ASN A 485 42.64 -2.49 41.12
CA ASN A 485 43.74 -3.45 41.26
C ASN A 485 45.02 -2.79 41.80
N GLU A 486 45.30 -1.55 41.40
CA GLU A 486 46.46 -0.77 41.90
C GLU A 486 46.34 -0.40 43.39
N ARG A 487 45.13 -0.37 43.96
CA ARG A 487 44.88 -0.18 45.41
C ARG A 487 44.92 -1.52 46.16
N LEU A 488 44.49 -2.60 45.50
CA LEU A 488 44.44 -3.97 46.04
C LEU A 488 45.83 -4.60 46.09
N GLN A 489 46.67 -4.33 45.10
CA GLN A 489 48.07 -4.77 45.00
C GLN A 489 48.90 -4.28 46.19
N LEU A 490 48.72 -3.02 46.62
CA LEU A 490 49.38 -2.45 47.81
C LEU A 490 49.11 -3.23 49.10
N GLU A 491 47.93 -3.84 49.23
CA GLU A 491 47.59 -4.72 50.37
C GLU A 491 48.21 -6.11 50.22
N LEU A 492 48.27 -6.66 49.01
CA LEU A 492 48.95 -7.95 48.77
C LEU A 492 50.46 -7.85 48.93
N ASP A 493 51.09 -6.76 48.48
CA ASP A 493 52.53 -6.55 48.63
C ASP A 493 52.89 -6.31 50.10
N ALA A 494 52.05 -5.60 50.85
CA ALA A 494 52.19 -5.49 52.31
C ALA A 494 52.07 -6.86 53.01
N ARG A 495 51.14 -7.72 52.58
CA ARG A 495 51.01 -9.10 53.10
C ARG A 495 52.21 -9.97 52.73
N LYS A 496 52.72 -9.88 51.50
CA LYS A 496 53.94 -10.59 51.05
C LYS A 496 55.15 -10.14 51.86
N ALA A 497 55.34 -8.84 52.06
CA ALA A 497 56.42 -8.28 52.88
C ALA A 497 56.30 -8.72 54.35
N ALA A 498 55.09 -8.73 54.92
CA ALA A 498 54.85 -9.26 56.27
C ALA A 498 55.15 -10.77 56.37
N GLN A 499 54.77 -11.56 55.36
CA GLN A 499 55.08 -13.00 55.31
C GLN A 499 56.57 -13.27 55.12
N GLN A 500 57.28 -12.46 54.32
CA GLN A 500 58.75 -12.52 54.19
C GLN A 500 59.43 -12.18 55.51
N LYS A 501 59.02 -11.11 56.20
CA LYS A 501 59.51 -10.77 57.55
C LYS A 501 59.23 -11.88 58.56
N ALA A 502 58.04 -12.48 58.55
CA ALA A 502 57.70 -13.61 59.42
C ALA A 502 58.54 -14.86 59.10
N ARG A 503 58.82 -15.14 57.82
CA ARG A 503 59.74 -16.22 57.39
C ARG A 503 61.18 -15.94 57.83
N GLN A 504 61.66 -14.71 57.72
CA GLN A 504 62.99 -14.30 58.21
C GLN A 504 63.07 -14.41 59.74
N GLN A 505 62.06 -13.96 60.47
CA GLN A 505 61.98 -14.12 61.93
C GLN A 505 61.89 -15.59 62.35
N LYS A 506 61.16 -16.44 61.61
CA LYS A 506 61.14 -17.88 61.86
C LYS A 506 62.50 -18.51 61.55
N LYS A 507 63.16 -18.15 60.44
CA LYS A 507 64.51 -18.62 60.11
C LYS A 507 65.50 -18.22 61.19
N PHE A 508 65.47 -16.97 61.65
CA PHE A 508 66.31 -16.49 62.75
C PHE A 508 66.03 -17.20 64.08
N ARG A 509 64.76 -17.44 64.44
CA ARG A 509 64.41 -18.26 65.62
C ARG A 509 64.91 -19.69 65.49
N GLN A 510 64.76 -20.28 64.31
CA GLN A 510 65.18 -21.65 64.06
C GLN A 510 66.71 -21.77 64.04
N GLU A 511 67.44 -20.78 63.51
CA GLU A 511 68.90 -20.66 63.62
C GLU A 511 69.39 -20.44 65.06
N VAL A 512 68.55 -19.87 65.94
CA VAL A 512 68.83 -19.72 67.38
C VAL A 512 68.47 -21.00 68.16
N GLU A 513 67.44 -21.73 67.75
CA GLU A 513 67.04 -23.03 68.33
C GLU A 513 68.02 -24.15 67.90
N ASP A 514 68.43 -24.19 66.62
CA ASP A 514 69.40 -25.14 66.07
C ASP A 514 70.83 -24.93 66.61
N ALA A 515 71.11 -23.77 67.23
CA ALA A 515 72.38 -23.46 67.89
C ALA A 515 72.46 -23.91 69.37
N ALA A 516 71.40 -24.51 69.91
CA ALA A 516 71.34 -25.00 71.29
C ALA A 516 71.27 -26.54 71.35
N GLU A 517 72.41 -27.20 71.56
CA GLU A 517 72.46 -28.64 71.81
C GLU A 517 71.81 -29.03 73.16
N PRO A 518 71.33 -30.29 73.30
CA PRO A 518 70.17 -30.57 74.13
C PRO A 518 70.49 -31.05 75.55
N THR A 519 69.62 -30.72 76.51
CA THR A 519 69.52 -31.43 77.80
C THR A 519 68.27 -32.32 77.80
N GLN A 520 68.43 -33.59 78.19
CA GLN A 520 67.39 -34.62 78.11
C GLN A 520 66.29 -34.51 79.21
N PRO A 521 65.13 -35.17 79.03
CA PRO A 521 63.87 -34.75 79.64
C PRO A 521 63.42 -35.56 80.87
N ALA A 522 62.37 -35.07 81.55
CA ALA A 522 61.54 -35.85 82.46
C ALA A 522 60.04 -35.71 82.10
N PRO A 523 59.17 -36.71 82.38
CA PRO A 523 57.91 -36.86 81.61
C PRO A 523 56.61 -36.83 82.43
N LYS A 524 55.48 -36.63 81.71
CA LYS A 524 54.15 -37.28 81.84
C LYS A 524 52.93 -36.33 81.80
N ALA A 525 52.17 -36.44 80.71
CA ALA A 525 50.71 -36.71 80.68
C ALA A 525 49.73 -35.69 81.35
N PRO A 526 48.39 -35.88 81.26
CA PRO A 526 47.65 -35.52 80.04
C PRO A 526 46.32 -34.76 80.27
N GLU A 527 45.58 -34.52 79.16
CA GLU A 527 44.11 -34.43 79.06
C GLU A 527 43.30 -33.18 79.52
N HIS A 528 42.08 -33.09 78.95
CA HIS A 528 40.89 -32.29 79.32
C HIS A 528 41.00 -30.72 79.26
N GLU A 529 39.97 -29.92 78.89
CA GLU A 529 38.72 -30.10 78.13
C GLU A 529 38.03 -28.71 77.89
N VAL A 530 36.80 -28.71 77.32
CA VAL A 530 35.70 -27.74 77.54
C VAL A 530 35.70 -26.35 76.82
N ARG A 531 34.61 -26.18 76.03
CA ARG A 531 34.00 -24.96 75.46
C ARG A 531 33.23 -24.14 76.54
N PRO A 532 32.95 -22.82 76.42
CA PRO A 532 31.93 -22.23 75.49
C PRO A 532 32.30 -20.80 74.99
N ALA A 533 31.47 -19.91 74.41
CA ALA A 533 30.02 -19.83 74.16
C ALA A 533 29.67 -18.95 72.90
N ARG A 534 28.45 -18.39 72.86
CA ARG A 534 28.00 -17.17 72.12
C ARG A 534 27.19 -16.28 73.10
N PRO A 535 26.94 -14.98 72.84
CA PRO A 535 25.75 -14.49 72.09
C PRO A 535 26.14 -13.51 70.94
N LEU A 536 25.37 -13.15 69.89
CA LEU A 536 23.93 -12.89 69.60
C LEU A 536 23.47 -11.41 69.81
N GLN A 537 22.53 -10.94 68.96
CA GLN A 537 21.94 -9.59 68.81
C GLN A 537 22.82 -8.53 68.08
N GLU A 538 22.31 -7.57 67.27
CA GLU A 538 20.92 -7.22 66.86
C GLU A 538 20.85 -6.43 65.52
N GLN A 539 19.65 -6.25 64.94
CA GLN A 539 19.34 -5.33 63.81
C GLN A 539 18.29 -4.29 64.22
N PRO A 540 18.34 -3.04 63.69
CA PRO A 540 17.21 -2.49 62.89
C PRO A 540 17.68 -1.61 61.68
N ARG A 541 17.11 -1.62 60.47
CA ARG A 541 15.77 -1.24 59.91
C ARG A 541 15.63 0.21 59.37
N SER A 542 14.89 0.35 58.26
CA SER A 542 14.31 1.58 57.62
C SER A 542 15.28 2.56 56.92
N GLY A 543 14.89 3.38 55.92
CA GLY A 543 13.66 3.56 55.09
C GLY A 543 13.94 4.58 53.95
N ARG A 544 13.48 4.42 52.69
CA ARG A 544 12.18 4.79 52.05
C ARG A 544 12.18 6.18 51.32
N LYS A 545 11.68 6.20 50.05
CA LYS A 545 11.34 7.37 49.15
C LYS A 545 12.52 8.20 48.57
N GLY A 546 12.45 8.84 47.39
CA GLY A 546 11.45 8.79 46.29
C GLY A 546 11.62 9.92 45.22
N GLN A 547 10.98 9.78 44.04
CA GLN A 547 10.76 10.77 42.94
C GLN A 547 12.01 11.25 42.12
N ALA A 548 12.04 11.10 40.78
CA ALA A 548 11.48 11.93 39.68
C ALA A 548 12.46 13.08 39.26
N ASP A 549 12.60 13.56 38.01
CA ASP A 549 11.77 13.45 36.80
C ASP A 549 12.54 13.87 35.50
N LYS A 550 11.87 13.80 34.33
CA LYS A 550 12.09 14.51 33.04
C LYS A 550 13.05 13.98 31.95
N ALA A 551 12.58 14.14 30.71
CA ALA A 551 13.14 13.63 29.45
C ALA A 551 13.59 14.75 28.49
N ARG A 552 14.32 14.39 27.41
CA ARG A 552 14.52 15.22 26.21
C ARG A 552 14.47 14.36 24.94
N MET A 553 13.77 14.84 23.92
CA MET A 553 13.71 14.25 22.57
C MET A 553 14.77 14.89 21.65
N ASN A 554 15.17 14.19 20.57
CA ASN A 554 16.06 14.70 19.53
C ASN A 554 15.43 14.54 18.13
N THR A 555 15.67 15.53 17.27
CA THR A 555 15.14 15.69 15.91
C THR A 555 16.00 15.03 14.81
N VAL A 556 15.43 14.89 13.61
CA VAL A 556 16.01 14.25 12.40
C VAL A 556 15.97 15.27 11.23
N PRO A 557 16.96 15.33 10.31
CA PRO A 557 17.04 16.37 9.28
C PRO A 557 16.00 16.24 8.13
N ALA A 558 15.67 17.38 7.51
CA ALA A 558 14.63 17.51 6.49
C ALA A 558 15.11 17.22 5.04
N ARG A 559 14.18 16.74 4.19
CA ARG A 559 14.43 16.36 2.77
C ARG A 559 14.63 17.58 1.85
N LEU A 560 15.40 17.40 0.77
CA LEU A 560 15.85 18.45 -0.17
C LEU A 560 14.75 19.40 -0.71
N HIS A 561 13.55 18.90 -1.03
CA HIS A 561 12.45 19.76 -1.52
C HIS A 561 11.87 20.71 -0.46
N HIS A 562 12.19 20.54 0.82
CA HIS A 562 11.89 21.53 1.87
C HIS A 562 12.95 22.65 1.95
N GLN A 563 14.09 22.48 1.28
CA GLN A 563 15.22 23.43 1.31
C GLN A 563 15.15 24.43 0.14
N VAL A 564 14.34 24.16 -0.89
CA VAL A 564 14.12 25.05 -2.05
C VAL A 564 12.68 25.56 -2.04
N PRO A 565 12.43 26.88 -2.05
CA PRO A 565 11.09 27.44 -2.19
C PRO A 565 10.41 26.98 -3.49
N ARG A 566 9.10 26.74 -3.45
CA ARG A 566 8.32 26.16 -4.57
C ARG A 566 8.44 26.94 -5.89
N GLY A 567 8.67 28.26 -5.84
CA GLY A 567 8.92 29.09 -7.02
C GLY A 567 10.25 28.82 -7.73
N GLY A 568 11.28 28.34 -7.00
CA GLY A 568 12.59 28.02 -7.57
C GLY A 568 12.66 26.66 -8.28
N TRP A 569 11.71 25.76 -8.00
CA TRP A 569 11.72 24.34 -8.40
C TRP A 569 11.92 24.08 -9.90
N TYR A 570 11.43 24.98 -10.75
CA TYR A 570 11.48 24.86 -12.20
C TYR A 570 12.27 26.00 -12.87
N ARG A 571 13.00 26.82 -12.09
CA ARG A 571 13.75 28.00 -12.59
C ARG A 571 14.87 27.65 -13.58
N MET A 572 15.51 26.50 -13.38
CA MET A 572 16.67 26.04 -14.15
C MET A 572 16.32 24.81 -15.00
N GLU A 573 17.08 24.53 -16.06
CA GLU A 573 16.97 23.26 -16.81
C GLU A 573 17.37 22.06 -15.93
N CYS A 574 16.60 20.96 -16.03
CA CYS A 574 16.89 19.72 -15.32
C CYS A 574 18.05 18.94 -15.97
N PRO A 575 19.22 18.78 -15.31
CA PRO A 575 20.39 18.12 -15.90
C PRO A 575 20.22 16.61 -16.15
N ARG A 576 19.13 16.02 -15.63
CA ARG A 576 18.82 14.59 -15.72
C ARG A 576 17.87 14.20 -16.88
N CYS A 577 16.92 15.09 -17.22
CA CYS A 577 15.87 14.82 -18.21
C CYS A 577 15.70 15.95 -19.23
N HIS A 578 16.61 16.94 -19.22
CA HIS A 578 16.65 18.11 -20.11
C HIS A 578 15.37 18.97 -20.18
N ALA A 579 14.42 18.76 -19.26
CA ALA A 579 13.26 19.61 -19.10
C ALA A 579 13.67 21.06 -18.79
N GLY A 580 13.37 21.97 -19.72
CA GLY A 580 13.73 23.39 -19.66
C GLY A 580 13.05 24.17 -18.53
N PRO A 581 13.46 25.44 -18.30
CA PRO A 581 12.84 26.34 -17.33
C PRO A 581 11.31 26.40 -17.47
N GLY A 582 10.60 26.48 -16.35
CA GLY A 582 9.13 26.48 -16.29
C GLY A 582 8.45 25.12 -16.58
N THR A 583 9.14 24.15 -17.19
CA THR A 583 8.56 22.84 -17.54
C THR A 583 8.78 21.79 -16.44
N LEU A 584 7.79 20.92 -16.24
CA LEU A 584 7.88 19.77 -15.33
C LEU A 584 8.91 18.75 -15.83
N CYS A 585 9.65 18.15 -14.90
CA CYS A 585 10.57 17.05 -15.21
C CYS A 585 9.84 15.86 -15.83
N GLU A 586 10.49 15.17 -16.77
CA GLU A 586 9.98 13.90 -17.29
C GLU A 586 10.04 12.83 -16.19
N ASN A 587 9.09 11.90 -16.19
CA ASN A 587 9.04 10.81 -15.22
C ASN A 587 9.93 9.62 -15.64
N ASP A 588 11.23 9.89 -15.87
CA ASP A 588 12.21 8.88 -16.28
C ASP A 588 12.46 7.80 -15.21
N ASP A 589 12.28 8.16 -13.94
CA ASP A 589 12.48 7.30 -12.78
C ASP A 589 11.23 6.53 -12.33
N ARG A 590 10.09 6.79 -12.97
CA ARG A 590 8.78 6.15 -12.72
C ARG A 590 8.19 6.41 -11.33
N VAL A 591 8.51 7.56 -10.73
CA VAL A 591 7.89 8.02 -9.47
C VAL A 591 6.53 8.66 -9.77
N GLY A 592 5.48 7.81 -9.73
CA GLY A 592 4.08 8.21 -9.89
C GLY A 592 3.48 7.86 -11.27
N PRO A 593 2.15 7.98 -11.44
CA PRO A 593 1.43 7.49 -12.64
C PRO A 593 1.43 8.44 -13.85
N SER A 594 1.89 9.68 -13.69
CA SER A 594 1.89 10.71 -14.74
C SER A 594 3.18 10.70 -15.56
N ALA A 595 3.12 11.09 -16.84
CA ALA A 595 4.30 11.17 -17.71
C ALA A 595 5.32 12.26 -17.29
N LYS A 596 4.91 13.21 -16.44
CA LYS A 596 5.74 14.27 -15.86
C LYS A 596 5.69 14.17 -14.34
N ARG A 597 6.83 14.39 -13.66
CA ARG A 597 6.90 14.31 -12.19
C ARG A 597 6.24 15.52 -11.54
N GLN A 598 5.54 15.28 -10.43
CA GLN A 598 4.95 16.35 -9.59
C GLN A 598 6.00 17.09 -8.74
N LEU A 599 7.12 16.44 -8.45
CA LEU A 599 8.31 17.04 -7.83
C LEU A 599 9.46 17.07 -8.86
N PRO A 600 10.32 18.10 -8.85
CA PRO A 600 11.54 18.09 -9.65
C PRO A 600 12.46 16.93 -9.26
N HIS A 601 13.38 16.58 -10.17
CA HIS A 601 14.52 15.74 -9.83
C HIS A 601 15.40 16.40 -8.77
N ASP A 602 15.94 15.61 -7.84
CA ASP A 602 16.84 16.10 -6.78
C ASP A 602 18.08 16.79 -7.37
N GLU A 603 18.55 16.33 -8.53
CA GLU A 603 19.64 16.91 -9.31
C GLU A 603 19.28 18.30 -9.85
N ARG A 604 18.00 18.59 -10.12
CA ARG A 604 17.51 19.93 -10.48
C ARG A 604 17.45 20.82 -9.23
N LEU A 605 16.97 20.31 -8.10
CA LEU A 605 16.88 21.06 -6.84
C LEU A 605 18.28 21.42 -6.29
N ARG A 606 19.25 20.50 -6.35
CA ARG A 606 20.65 20.79 -6.01
C ARG A 606 21.24 21.87 -6.92
N ARG A 607 20.90 21.88 -8.22
CA ARG A 607 21.36 22.91 -9.16
C ARG A 607 20.76 24.30 -8.84
N VAL A 608 19.53 24.36 -8.31
CA VAL A 608 18.91 25.61 -7.83
C VAL A 608 19.60 26.10 -6.55
N LEU A 609 19.82 25.22 -5.56
CA LEU A 609 20.59 25.57 -4.35
C LEU A 609 22.00 26.08 -4.72
N GLN A 610 22.71 25.40 -5.62
CA GLN A 610 24.04 25.80 -6.09
C GLN A 610 24.06 27.06 -6.97
N SER A 611 22.93 27.50 -7.52
CA SER A 611 22.83 28.80 -8.19
C SER A 611 22.52 29.93 -7.23
N ASP A 612 21.74 29.67 -6.18
CA ASP A 612 21.43 30.66 -5.15
C ASP A 612 22.63 30.86 -4.19
N ASP A 613 23.41 29.80 -3.91
CA ASP A 613 24.73 29.86 -3.21
C ASP A 613 25.82 30.60 -4.02
N ARG A 614 25.56 30.98 -5.29
CA ARG A 614 26.48 31.76 -6.13
C ARG A 614 26.12 33.26 -6.21
N SER A 615 25.10 33.69 -5.49
CA SER A 615 24.77 35.11 -5.30
C SER A 615 25.36 35.61 -3.98
N ASP A 616 26.68 35.81 -3.93
CA ASP A 616 27.31 36.56 -2.84
C ASP A 616 26.86 38.05 -2.88
N PRO A 617 26.85 38.76 -1.75
CA PRO A 617 25.98 39.91 -1.56
C PRO A 617 26.62 41.24 -1.97
N ASP A 618 26.56 41.60 -3.25
CA ASP A 618 26.94 42.96 -3.68
C ASP A 618 26.18 43.50 -4.91
N GLU A 619 24.85 43.38 -4.93
CA GLU A 619 24.02 44.22 -5.80
C GLU A 619 22.59 44.46 -5.25
N GLN A 620 22.48 45.28 -4.20
CA GLN A 620 21.17 45.79 -3.74
C GLN A 620 21.22 47.27 -3.32
N GLN A 621 21.56 48.17 -4.27
CA GLN A 621 21.33 49.60 -4.11
C GLN A 621 21.21 50.39 -5.43
N LYS A 622 20.01 50.34 -6.04
CA LYS A 622 19.34 51.32 -6.93
C LYS A 622 18.08 50.62 -7.50
N SER A 623 16.88 51.20 -7.51
CA SER A 623 16.44 52.55 -7.14
C SER A 623 15.07 52.52 -6.45
N ILE A 624 14.85 53.52 -5.58
CA ILE A 624 13.55 53.82 -4.94
C ILE A 624 12.72 54.71 -5.88
N HIS A 625 11.40 54.75 -5.64
CA HIS A 625 10.33 55.54 -6.27
C HIS A 625 9.68 54.93 -7.53
N ASP A 626 8.34 55.01 -7.71
CA ASP A 626 7.42 55.91 -6.99
C ASP A 626 6.12 55.29 -6.42
N ARG A 627 5.63 55.95 -5.37
CA ARG A 627 4.35 55.76 -4.67
C ARG A 627 3.14 56.00 -5.57
N ARG A 628 2.04 55.32 -5.25
CA ARG A 628 0.75 56.00 -4.96
C ARG A 628 -0.21 55.08 -4.19
N GLN A 629 -0.79 55.62 -3.12
CA GLN A 629 -1.94 55.09 -2.39
C GLN A 629 -3.07 56.15 -2.42
N PRO A 630 -4.30 55.85 -1.95
CA PRO A 630 -5.54 56.29 -2.62
C PRO A 630 -6.20 57.52 -1.99
N GLU A 631 -7.21 58.07 -2.68
CA GLU A 631 -8.25 58.89 -2.02
C GLU A 631 -9.61 58.93 -2.74
N ALA A 632 -10.68 58.88 -1.93
CA ALA A 632 -12.07 59.37 -2.09
C ALA A 632 -12.97 59.03 -3.31
N ALA A 633 -14.14 58.44 -3.00
CA ALA A 633 -15.43 58.59 -3.72
C ALA A 633 -16.19 59.84 -3.15
N PRO A 634 -17.37 60.34 -3.64
CA PRO A 634 -18.61 59.61 -4.04
C PRO A 634 -19.45 60.36 -5.15
N PRO A 635 -20.81 60.38 -5.20
CA PRO A 635 -21.80 59.29 -5.33
C PRO A 635 -22.81 59.41 -6.51
N ALA A 636 -23.41 58.26 -6.88
CA ALA A 636 -24.81 58.00 -7.29
C ALA A 636 -25.63 58.96 -8.19
N ARG A 637 -26.31 58.37 -9.20
CA ARG A 637 -27.78 58.54 -9.40
C ARG A 637 -28.41 57.45 -10.28
N ALA A 638 -29.56 56.96 -9.86
CA ALA A 638 -30.39 56.00 -10.61
C ALA A 638 -31.46 56.72 -11.46
N LYS A 639 -31.86 56.12 -12.58
CA LYS A 639 -33.20 56.24 -13.18
C LYS A 639 -33.60 54.90 -13.82
N ALA A 640 -34.89 54.58 -13.78
CA ALA A 640 -35.43 53.27 -14.13
C ALA A 640 -36.32 53.31 -15.38
N ARG A 641 -36.38 52.18 -16.11
CA ARG A 641 -37.49 51.63 -16.95
C ARG A 641 -38.09 52.52 -18.07
N PRO A 642 -38.60 51.95 -19.19
CA PRO A 642 -39.66 50.92 -19.21
C PRO A 642 -39.43 49.75 -20.21
N PRO A 643 -40.29 48.71 -20.20
CA PRO A 643 -40.19 47.55 -21.10
C PRO A 643 -40.92 47.77 -22.44
N ARG A 644 -40.59 46.96 -23.46
CA ARG A 644 -41.41 46.75 -24.65
C ARG A 644 -41.53 45.26 -24.99
N GLN A 645 -42.68 44.90 -25.57
CA GLN A 645 -43.14 43.53 -25.80
C GLN A 645 -42.95 43.09 -27.26
N HIS A 646 -42.89 41.77 -27.44
CA HIS A 646 -43.24 40.96 -28.62
C HIS A 646 -42.84 41.42 -30.03
N ARG A 647 -42.09 40.53 -30.71
CA ARG A 647 -42.49 40.04 -32.03
C ARG A 647 -42.25 38.53 -32.10
N GLU A 648 -43.14 37.82 -32.77
CA GLU A 648 -43.12 36.36 -32.92
C GLU A 648 -42.06 35.92 -33.93
N GLU A 649 -41.35 34.82 -33.65
CA GLU A 649 -40.78 33.96 -34.68
C GLU A 649 -41.11 32.49 -34.35
N ARG A 650 -41.29 31.69 -35.42
CA ARG A 650 -41.95 30.39 -35.41
C ARG A 650 -41.08 29.26 -34.84
N GLU A 651 -41.73 28.24 -34.29
CA GLU A 651 -41.17 26.89 -34.24
C GLU A 651 -40.91 26.35 -35.66
N PRO A 652 -39.80 25.62 -35.86
CA PRO A 652 -39.73 24.50 -36.78
C PRO A 652 -39.79 23.20 -35.99
N GLN A 653 -40.95 22.54 -36.03
CA GLN A 653 -41.12 21.17 -35.56
C GLN A 653 -40.56 20.20 -36.62
N GLU A 654 -39.25 19.89 -36.60
CA GLU A 654 -38.65 18.99 -37.59
C GLU A 654 -37.92 17.75 -37.02
N THR A 655 -38.58 16.62 -37.29
CA THR A 655 -38.03 15.32 -37.69
C THR A 655 -36.96 14.62 -36.84
N ALA A 656 -37.36 13.46 -36.32
CA ALA A 656 -36.42 12.37 -36.03
C ALA A 656 -35.77 11.89 -37.35
N GLY A 657 -34.49 12.21 -37.53
CA GLY A 657 -33.64 11.73 -38.62
C GLY A 657 -32.19 11.69 -38.18
N SER A 658 -31.54 10.52 -38.28
CA SER A 658 -30.18 10.30 -37.77
C SER A 658 -29.11 10.95 -38.65
N ALA A 659 -28.88 12.25 -38.48
CA ALA A 659 -27.67 12.93 -38.94
C ALA A 659 -26.60 12.91 -37.83
N ALA A 660 -25.35 12.58 -38.19
CA ALA A 660 -24.22 12.52 -37.27
C ALA A 660 -23.88 13.91 -36.72
N ARG A 661 -23.88 14.08 -35.40
CA ARG A 661 -23.51 15.34 -34.75
C ARG A 661 -21.98 15.52 -34.79
N THR A 662 -21.51 16.57 -35.47
CA THR A 662 -20.13 17.06 -35.39
C THR A 662 -19.94 17.86 -34.11
N TRP A 663 -18.74 17.80 -33.51
CA TRP A 663 -18.39 18.59 -32.33
C TRP A 663 -17.70 19.87 -32.75
N ASP A 664 -18.21 21.02 -32.31
CA ASP A 664 -17.60 22.32 -32.56
C ASP A 664 -16.58 22.69 -31.47
N ALA A 665 -15.74 23.70 -31.75
CA ALA A 665 -14.72 24.14 -30.81
C ALA A 665 -15.31 24.55 -29.45
N GLU A 666 -16.52 25.11 -29.44
CA GLU A 666 -17.20 25.53 -28.21
C GLU A 666 -17.71 24.35 -27.37
N ASP A 667 -18.01 23.19 -27.96
CA ASP A 667 -18.52 22.00 -27.25
C ASP A 667 -17.45 21.29 -26.40
N VAL A 668 -16.16 21.55 -26.64
CA VAL A 668 -15.04 20.90 -25.95
C VAL A 668 -14.27 21.87 -25.04
N THR A 669 -13.67 21.35 -23.97
CA THR A 669 -12.78 22.14 -23.10
C THR A 669 -11.49 22.52 -23.84
N CYS A 670 -11.04 23.77 -23.72
CA CYS A 670 -9.76 24.20 -24.29
C CYS A 670 -8.56 23.57 -23.55
N PRO A 671 -7.69 22.79 -24.21
CA PRO A 671 -6.51 22.21 -23.54
C PRO A 671 -5.49 23.27 -23.09
N LYS A 672 -5.45 24.43 -23.76
CA LYS A 672 -4.47 25.51 -23.53
C LYS A 672 -4.79 26.43 -22.35
N CYS A 673 -6.05 26.83 -22.19
CA CYS A 673 -6.48 27.74 -21.11
C CYS A 673 -7.56 27.16 -20.18
N GLN A 674 -7.96 25.90 -20.37
CA GLN A 674 -8.97 25.21 -19.56
C GLN A 674 -10.36 25.86 -19.55
N ALA A 675 -10.65 26.75 -20.52
CA ALA A 675 -11.99 27.26 -20.77
C ALA A 675 -12.96 26.10 -21.04
N ARG A 676 -14.06 26.06 -20.28
CA ARG A 676 -15.09 25.02 -20.33
C ARG A 676 -15.89 25.06 -21.64
N PRO A 677 -16.63 23.99 -21.97
CA PRO A 677 -17.62 24.04 -23.04
C PRO A 677 -18.56 25.26 -22.90
N ASN A 678 -18.94 25.87 -24.02
CA ASN A 678 -19.77 27.09 -24.10
C ASN A 678 -19.19 28.32 -23.38
N SER A 679 -17.88 28.35 -23.08
CA SER A 679 -17.19 29.54 -22.57
C SER A 679 -16.05 29.97 -23.49
N SER A 680 -15.90 31.27 -23.71
CA SER A 680 -14.86 31.84 -24.57
C SER A 680 -13.46 31.63 -23.98
N CYS A 681 -12.48 31.39 -24.85
CA CYS A 681 -11.08 31.43 -24.46
C CYS A 681 -10.61 32.89 -24.40
N THR A 682 -9.82 33.23 -23.38
CA THR A 682 -9.12 34.51 -23.25
C THR A 682 -7.63 34.35 -23.54
N PRO A 683 -6.94 35.34 -24.16
CA PRO A 683 -7.45 36.67 -24.48
C PRO A 683 -8.30 36.74 -25.77
N ASP A 684 -7.97 35.97 -26.82
CA ASP A 684 -8.51 36.18 -28.17
C ASP A 684 -9.05 34.89 -28.82
N GLY A 685 -10.37 34.69 -28.76
CA GLY A 685 -11.08 33.67 -29.54
C GLY A 685 -10.73 32.20 -29.20
N PRO A 686 -11.41 31.21 -29.79
CA PRO A 686 -11.10 29.80 -29.55
C PRO A 686 -9.68 29.47 -30.03
N HIS A 687 -8.77 29.27 -29.08
CA HIS A 687 -7.42 28.78 -29.33
C HIS A 687 -7.40 27.63 -30.35
N GLN A 688 -6.44 27.66 -31.29
CA GLN A 688 -6.26 26.64 -32.34
C GLN A 688 -6.28 25.21 -31.77
N GLU A 689 -5.63 25.01 -30.62
CA GLU A 689 -5.55 23.73 -29.92
C GLU A 689 -6.92 23.22 -29.41
N ARG A 690 -7.92 24.10 -29.27
CA ARG A 690 -9.33 23.74 -28.96
C ARG A 690 -10.08 23.28 -30.22
N VAL A 691 -9.85 23.95 -31.35
CA VAL A 691 -10.46 23.62 -32.64
C VAL A 691 -9.98 22.26 -33.11
N GLU A 692 -8.66 22.02 -33.05
CA GLU A 692 -8.05 20.73 -33.38
C GLU A 692 -8.55 19.60 -32.48
N TRP A 693 -8.77 19.89 -31.19
CA TRP A 693 -9.31 18.91 -30.23
C TRP A 693 -10.77 18.54 -30.51
N ALA A 694 -11.62 19.48 -30.93
CA ALA A 694 -12.99 19.18 -31.39
C ALA A 694 -13.02 18.34 -32.67
N GLN A 695 -12.12 18.65 -33.62
CA GLN A 695 -11.94 17.87 -34.85
C GLN A 695 -11.36 16.47 -34.57
N GLU A 696 -10.53 16.31 -33.54
CA GLU A 696 -10.02 15.00 -33.11
C GLU A 696 -11.10 14.18 -32.39
N PHE A 697 -11.95 14.80 -31.57
CA PHE A 697 -13.13 14.16 -30.98
C PHE A 697 -14.10 13.67 -32.05
N THR A 698 -14.39 14.51 -33.05
CA THR A 698 -15.21 14.14 -34.20
C THR A 698 -14.57 12.97 -34.95
N ARG A 699 -13.26 12.99 -35.25
CA ARG A 699 -12.59 11.86 -35.94
C ARG A 699 -12.58 10.56 -35.13
N LYS A 700 -12.33 10.59 -33.82
CA LYS A 700 -12.24 9.39 -32.96
C LYS A 700 -13.58 8.69 -32.70
N LEU A 701 -14.71 9.34 -32.99
CA LEU A 701 -16.04 8.73 -32.90
C LEU A 701 -16.47 8.02 -34.19
N TRP A 702 -15.76 8.24 -35.31
CA TRP A 702 -16.13 7.74 -36.65
C TRP A 702 -14.99 6.98 -37.36
N GLY A 703 -13.97 6.52 -36.61
CA GLY A 703 -12.83 5.72 -37.10
C GLY A 703 -12.65 4.44 -36.29
#